data_AF-A0A969RJM5-F1
#
_entry.id   AF-A0A969RJM5-F1
#
_cell.length_a   1.000
_cell.length_b   1.000
_cell.length_c   1.000
_cell.angle_alpha   90.00
_cell.angle_beta   90.00
_cell.angle_gamma   90.00
#
_symmetry.space_group_name_H-M   'P 1'
#
loop_
_entity.id
_entity.type
_entity.pdbx_description
1 polymer ?
#
loop_
_entity_poly.entity_id
_entity_poly.type
_entity_poly.pdbx_seq_one_letter_code
_entity_poly.pdbx_strand_id
1 'polypeptide(L)'
;DLSLPLTPAKLLLNATGLNALADALPDGVPLQPIQILDDQGNFRVDELVSILNRVSGAELPDEVTQALRVIGDRLDQLPDSFRQYLNIQIPDSFFFDIAVTPTGEVRLEARVNEGDRPIRFLFSDPTFPNLNPIPSISGIELRSLSFGTLSGGSLFLLEVDANVDQFDLLTLAGSLLLPDNDSIPLPNSRELHRRLILQKLFMLIVYQTGIPIPIPMFYDEIGIEYLGLEGVNFETHAQFPMPSFNLAEVGQILSNFRQFFSDRNFLLNPDDAPTDVNLRFTLPLSGNFLQLPEYLGSQRLGSTASGIEIDAYRNLANLLNGLKTLSVNRLIQAMPLEYRVNSVGLDFGPAAINAGWLMTTPNEFRQIAAQPASRQMVYNQLGFANDQQANAALAIIPTPRGSRNDEGLVVLMHGNWNVTNVAMLDAVFGLAASGSQGFATGFRIAGAISNILDLEMAGSVTINTPRTSSTLPTAPTSSQTASTAYALAFNGQNNYITLNNPASLNFTGQMTIEAWVRPEATDGLRNIVAHGFTRSPNGEVFLRISNGSYQIGSWDGQEYLTSAAIPAIDIGNWVHLAGLYDGMSWRLYRNGVEVSANQGARGAIAVRENWAIGARGNGTERFFQGQIQDVRIWNRALSNGEIRMNMSRRLRGNEPGLVGYWQLNEGQGTVANDLTGNGNAGTIQGAQWQRLPASILTPVNLPDNASATVFQLTGRSSVSILNRQIFNGDIQIVNDQFSYQGELSLFPQGFPLQVNGHLEGFLSNSNFHLAGNVNTSLAGFDLVNARAIIDNNRLSVQGNWLGVMTTLNVDTRNQLLLLQGTVGINLWGLQTNLSVEIDGNRGAMVQGTIQGLNVLNGAFRLTGAGGQPNPSILFQVTPQQPLTANISGAIRLLGIVSETQIAVAQNQFSFRTEGRLFNAFQSVLEVQGQQLNNAANFRIAGRMQNDLFGYLNRETSLAIQATVDTATADLRRAEMDVQNAQNRVNQLNTQITAQRNVVAQERSAADSRLRDARAAVNRDQQNLDNIRRDIQRLQNDLNRERNNQVCTQIPFGGPRLCVPLRPDEIIRLEGELRSRQLGLPLAETALRGSQETLRLLQQGVATFPIDADPRVATLLTARESANGSLIALQRILEGIRATVGAFGSVSDFIRRNGLNSLLDVRSASFDTSLNSAAGGMISLSVSLMYLNQSRNVNLAFDFNNPLNSARALARLLLPA
;
A
#
# COMPACT_ATOMS: atom_id res chain seq x y z
N ASP A 1 -95.23 -32.13 12.29
CA ASP A 1 -95.11 -31.02 11.30
C ASP A 1 -93.80 -30.25 11.39
N LEU A 2 -92.66 -30.91 11.66
CA LEU A 2 -91.39 -30.27 11.38
C LEU A 2 -91.29 -30.14 9.86
N SER A 3 -91.03 -28.94 9.35
CA SER A 3 -90.69 -28.73 7.95
C SER A 3 -89.42 -27.90 7.91
N LEU A 4 -88.51 -28.23 7.00
CA LEU A 4 -87.33 -27.45 6.74
C LEU A 4 -87.82 -26.18 6.02
N PRO A 5 -87.79 -25.01 6.68
CA PRO A 5 -88.40 -23.81 6.13
C PRO A 5 -87.57 -23.37 4.93
N LEU A 6 -88.20 -23.31 3.75
CA LEU A 6 -87.53 -22.86 2.53
C LEU A 6 -87.53 -21.34 2.41
N THR A 7 -88.02 -20.64 3.44
CA THR A 7 -88.05 -19.17 3.52
C THR A 7 -86.70 -18.51 3.19
N PRO A 8 -85.54 -18.98 3.66
CA PRO A 8 -84.25 -18.40 3.27
C PRO A 8 -83.92 -18.60 1.79
N ALA A 9 -84.22 -19.78 1.23
CA ALA A 9 -84.01 -20.08 -0.19
C ALA A 9 -84.97 -19.29 -1.09
N LYS A 10 -86.23 -19.11 -0.67
CA LYS A 10 -87.21 -18.24 -1.33
C LYS A 10 -86.77 -16.78 -1.31
N LEU A 11 -86.25 -16.30 -0.18
CA LEU A 11 -85.70 -14.94 -0.06
C LEU A 11 -84.50 -14.76 -0.99
N LEU A 12 -83.65 -15.78 -1.15
CA LEU A 12 -82.50 -15.75 -2.07
C LEU A 12 -82.94 -15.77 -3.56
N LEU A 13 -83.94 -16.59 -3.91
CA LEU A 13 -84.49 -16.66 -5.27
C LEU A 13 -85.25 -15.37 -5.64
N ASN A 14 -85.95 -14.76 -4.67
CA ASN A 14 -86.56 -13.44 -4.83
C ASN A 14 -85.51 -12.32 -4.95
N ALA A 15 -84.42 -12.40 -4.18
CA ALA A 15 -83.32 -11.44 -4.27
C ALA A 15 -82.55 -11.53 -5.61
N THR A 16 -82.64 -12.66 -6.32
CA THR A 16 -82.06 -12.89 -7.65
C THR A 16 -83.04 -12.65 -8.80
N GLY A 17 -84.29 -12.23 -8.51
CA GLY A 17 -85.30 -11.86 -9.51
C GLY A 17 -86.06 -13.03 -10.14
N LEU A 18 -85.85 -14.27 -9.67
CA LEU A 18 -86.52 -15.48 -10.14
C LEU A 18 -87.82 -15.74 -9.36
N ASN A 19 -88.65 -14.71 -9.23
CA ASN A 19 -89.79 -14.68 -8.30
C ASN A 19 -90.83 -15.77 -8.63
N ALA A 20 -91.07 -16.06 -9.91
CA ALA A 20 -92.00 -17.11 -10.31
C ALA A 20 -91.55 -18.52 -9.87
N LEU A 21 -90.23 -18.75 -9.77
CA LEU A 21 -89.67 -20.00 -9.28
C LEU A 21 -89.71 -20.04 -7.74
N ALA A 22 -89.52 -18.90 -7.09
CA ALA A 22 -89.66 -18.75 -5.63
C ALA A 22 -91.11 -18.95 -5.17
N ASP A 23 -92.08 -18.47 -5.95
CA ASP A 23 -93.52 -18.63 -5.70
C ASP A 23 -94.00 -20.07 -5.96
N ALA A 24 -93.34 -20.80 -6.87
CA ALA A 24 -93.64 -22.20 -7.14
C ALA A 24 -93.08 -23.18 -6.07
N LEU A 25 -92.13 -22.75 -5.24
CA LEU A 25 -91.60 -23.56 -4.15
C LEU A 25 -92.56 -23.56 -2.95
N PRO A 26 -92.66 -24.66 -2.17
CA PRO A 26 -93.44 -24.68 -0.93
C PRO A 26 -92.75 -23.90 0.20
N ASP A 27 -93.49 -23.46 1.22
CA ASP A 27 -92.97 -22.65 2.35
C ASP A 27 -92.05 -23.44 3.30
N GLY A 28 -92.16 -24.76 3.29
CA GLY A 28 -91.24 -25.66 3.95
C GLY A 28 -91.38 -27.06 3.36
N VAL A 29 -90.30 -27.83 3.41
CA VAL A 29 -90.35 -29.26 3.08
C VAL A 29 -90.59 -30.01 4.38
N PRO A 30 -91.71 -30.71 4.57
CA PRO A 30 -91.94 -31.48 5.79
C PRO A 30 -90.80 -32.48 5.99
N LEU A 31 -90.13 -32.36 7.13
CA LEU A 31 -89.16 -33.30 7.63
C LEU A 31 -89.94 -34.49 8.21
N GLN A 32 -90.24 -35.45 7.35
CA GLN A 32 -90.74 -36.75 7.77
C GLN A 32 -89.55 -37.68 8.05
N PRO A 33 -89.57 -38.48 9.12
CA PRO A 33 -88.58 -39.53 9.29
C PRO A 33 -88.64 -40.45 8.06
N ILE A 34 -87.52 -40.62 7.39
CA ILE A 34 -87.41 -41.54 6.26
C ILE A 34 -86.86 -42.84 6.84
N GLN A 35 -87.77 -43.77 7.10
CA GLN A 35 -87.43 -45.13 7.53
C GLN A 35 -87.26 -45.98 6.27
N ILE A 36 -86.03 -46.10 5.81
CA ILE A 36 -85.68 -46.97 4.68
C ILE A 36 -85.33 -48.38 5.13
N LEU A 37 -85.31 -48.64 6.45
CA LEU A 37 -85.06 -49.95 7.05
C LEU A 37 -86.27 -50.43 7.87
N ASP A 38 -86.50 -51.74 7.92
CA ASP A 38 -87.49 -52.37 8.79
C ASP A 38 -86.98 -52.64 10.22
N ASP A 39 -87.85 -53.22 11.06
CA ASP A 39 -87.54 -53.52 12.47
C ASP A 39 -86.44 -54.59 12.62
N GLN A 40 -86.11 -55.29 11.53
CA GLN A 40 -85.05 -56.29 11.42
C GLN A 40 -83.77 -55.72 10.77
N GLY A 41 -83.77 -54.42 10.41
CA GLY A 41 -82.65 -53.72 9.81
C GLY A 41 -82.53 -53.86 8.29
N ASN A 42 -83.51 -54.48 7.62
CA ASN A 42 -83.46 -54.72 6.17
C ASN A 42 -84.07 -53.56 5.37
N PHE A 43 -83.57 -53.32 4.16
CA PHE A 43 -84.02 -52.25 3.29
C PHE A 43 -85.47 -52.43 2.84
N ARG A 44 -86.32 -51.47 3.20
CA ARG A 44 -87.72 -51.38 2.75
C ARG A 44 -87.78 -50.81 1.33
N VAL A 45 -87.35 -51.61 0.35
CA VAL A 45 -87.32 -51.21 -1.05
C VAL A 45 -88.69 -50.75 -1.55
N ASP A 46 -89.77 -51.40 -1.12
CA ASP A 46 -91.14 -51.03 -1.52
C ASP A 46 -91.56 -49.67 -0.95
N GLU A 47 -91.09 -49.33 0.26
CA GLU A 47 -91.34 -48.02 0.87
C GLU A 47 -90.49 -46.94 0.19
N LEU A 48 -89.23 -47.24 -0.14
CA LEU A 48 -88.36 -46.36 -0.93
C LEU A 48 -88.92 -46.10 -2.34
N VAL A 49 -89.42 -47.13 -3.02
CA VAL A 49 -90.09 -47.01 -4.33
C VAL A 49 -91.36 -46.17 -4.20
N SER A 50 -92.14 -46.32 -3.12
CA SER A 50 -93.31 -45.48 -2.86
C SER A 50 -92.94 -44.00 -2.67
N ILE A 51 -91.82 -43.72 -1.99
CA ILE A 51 -91.30 -42.37 -1.78
C ILE A 51 -90.79 -41.79 -3.10
N LEU A 52 -90.03 -42.56 -3.88
CA LEU A 52 -89.52 -42.12 -5.18
C LEU A 52 -90.64 -41.88 -6.19
N ASN A 53 -91.67 -42.73 -6.23
CA ASN A 53 -92.87 -42.51 -7.06
C ASN A 53 -93.63 -41.25 -6.61
N ARG A 54 -93.71 -40.99 -5.29
CA ARG A 54 -94.34 -39.79 -4.73
C ARG A 54 -93.56 -38.51 -5.04
N VAL A 55 -92.23 -38.57 -5.02
CA VAL A 55 -91.33 -37.42 -5.28
C VAL A 55 -91.19 -37.15 -6.78
N SER A 56 -91.13 -38.19 -7.61
CA SER A 56 -90.97 -38.06 -9.07
C SER A 56 -92.29 -37.83 -9.82
N GLY A 57 -93.44 -38.12 -9.19
CA GLY A 57 -94.77 -37.91 -9.76
C GLY A 57 -95.17 -38.91 -10.84
N ALA A 58 -94.41 -40.00 -11.03
CA ALA A 58 -94.68 -41.08 -11.97
C ALA A 58 -94.30 -42.45 -11.37
N GLU A 59 -94.96 -43.53 -11.81
CA GLU A 59 -94.56 -44.89 -11.42
C GLU A 59 -93.24 -45.27 -12.11
N LEU A 60 -92.26 -45.68 -11.31
CA LEU A 60 -90.98 -46.19 -11.80
C LEU A 60 -91.21 -47.47 -12.64
N PRO A 61 -90.52 -47.64 -13.79
CA PRO A 61 -90.61 -48.86 -14.59
C PRO A 61 -90.28 -50.12 -13.78
N ASP A 62 -90.92 -51.24 -14.09
CA ASP A 62 -90.73 -52.52 -13.40
C ASP A 62 -89.25 -52.94 -13.37
N GLU A 63 -88.48 -52.65 -14.42
CA GLU A 63 -87.04 -52.94 -14.44
C GLU A 63 -86.26 -52.14 -13.39
N VAL A 64 -86.68 -50.90 -13.10
CA VAL A 64 -86.07 -50.05 -12.08
C VAL A 64 -86.46 -50.52 -10.69
N THR A 65 -87.73 -50.88 -10.47
CA THR A 65 -88.20 -51.46 -9.21
C THR A 65 -87.49 -52.78 -8.89
N GLN A 66 -87.31 -53.65 -9.90
CA GLN A 66 -86.58 -54.90 -9.74
C GLN A 66 -85.08 -54.67 -9.50
N ALA A 67 -84.48 -53.68 -10.17
CA ALA A 67 -83.10 -53.28 -9.91
C ALA A 67 -82.93 -52.74 -8.49
N LEU A 68 -83.88 -51.92 -8.00
CA LEU A 68 -83.89 -51.42 -6.62
C LEU A 68 -84.05 -52.55 -5.60
N ARG A 69 -84.80 -53.62 -5.91
CA ARG A 69 -84.89 -54.82 -5.06
C ARG A 69 -83.55 -55.55 -4.97
N VAL A 70 -82.91 -55.79 -6.11
CA VAL A 70 -81.57 -56.41 -6.15
C VAL A 70 -80.52 -55.54 -5.45
N ILE A 71 -80.60 -54.21 -5.59
CA ILE A 71 -79.73 -53.27 -4.86
C ILE A 71 -80.04 -53.32 -3.36
N GLY A 72 -81.31 -53.38 -2.95
CA GLY A 72 -81.72 -53.52 -1.56
C GLY A 72 -81.15 -54.77 -0.90
N ASP A 73 -81.28 -55.93 -1.56
CA ASP A 73 -80.72 -57.21 -1.09
C ASP A 73 -79.18 -57.16 -0.93
N ARG A 74 -78.50 -56.32 -1.71
CA ARG A 74 -77.05 -56.07 -1.59
C ARG A 74 -76.73 -55.09 -0.46
N LEU A 75 -77.51 -54.03 -0.30
CA LEU A 75 -77.33 -53.06 0.77
C LEU A 75 -77.62 -53.67 2.15
N ASP A 76 -78.45 -54.70 2.23
CA ASP A 76 -78.66 -55.52 3.45
C ASP A 76 -77.40 -56.28 3.90
N GLN A 77 -76.36 -56.36 3.06
CA GLN A 77 -75.07 -56.96 3.38
C GLN A 77 -74.11 -55.99 4.10
N LEU A 78 -74.46 -54.69 4.20
CA LEU A 78 -73.66 -53.68 4.90
C LEU A 78 -73.63 -53.90 6.43
N PRO A 79 -72.59 -53.43 7.13
CA PRO A 79 -72.50 -53.47 8.59
C PRO A 79 -73.75 -52.89 9.29
N ASP A 80 -74.23 -53.55 10.35
CA ASP A 80 -75.42 -53.13 11.11
C ASP A 80 -75.25 -51.72 11.70
N SER A 81 -74.04 -51.40 12.17
CA SER A 81 -73.68 -50.07 12.67
C SER A 81 -73.72 -49.01 11.56
N PHE A 82 -73.29 -49.34 10.33
CA PHE A 82 -73.34 -48.41 9.20
C PHE A 82 -74.78 -48.17 8.71
N ARG A 83 -75.60 -49.24 8.61
CA ARG A 83 -77.00 -49.15 8.17
C ARG A 83 -77.82 -48.20 9.05
N GLN A 84 -77.53 -48.13 10.35
CA GLN A 84 -78.19 -47.22 11.29
C GLN A 84 -78.04 -45.72 10.95
N TYR A 85 -77.01 -45.34 10.20
CA TYR A 85 -76.78 -43.97 9.74
C TYR A 85 -77.48 -43.63 8.42
N LEU A 86 -78.00 -44.63 7.70
CA LEU A 86 -78.71 -44.43 6.42
C LEU A 86 -80.18 -44.01 6.63
N ASN A 87 -80.71 -44.22 7.83
CA ASN A 87 -82.02 -43.71 8.23
C ASN A 87 -81.93 -42.24 8.65
N ILE A 88 -82.78 -41.38 8.09
CA ILE A 88 -82.94 -39.99 8.55
C ILE A 88 -84.04 -39.99 9.62
N GLN A 89 -83.62 -39.98 10.90
CA GLN A 89 -84.51 -39.95 12.07
C GLN A 89 -84.32 -38.66 12.85
N ILE A 90 -85.41 -38.05 13.28
CA ILE A 90 -85.42 -36.84 14.12
C ILE A 90 -85.83 -37.27 15.54
N PRO A 91 -85.03 -36.96 16.59
CA PRO A 91 -85.37 -37.31 17.97
C PRO A 91 -86.59 -36.55 18.48
N ASP A 92 -87.35 -37.15 19.39
CA ASP A 92 -88.54 -36.53 19.99
C ASP A 92 -88.17 -35.39 20.96
N SER A 93 -86.92 -35.37 21.45
CA SER A 93 -86.42 -34.44 22.48
C SER A 93 -85.29 -33.52 22.02
N PHE A 94 -85.19 -33.21 20.73
CA PHE A 94 -84.12 -32.32 20.25
C PHE A 94 -84.34 -30.85 20.65
N PHE A 95 -83.39 -30.29 21.40
CA PHE A 95 -83.31 -28.89 21.81
C PHE A 95 -82.16 -28.19 21.08
N PHE A 96 -82.41 -26.97 20.61
CA PHE A 96 -81.42 -26.11 19.98
C PHE A 96 -81.62 -24.66 20.43
N ASP A 97 -80.59 -24.07 21.03
CA ASP A 97 -80.56 -22.69 21.53
C ASP A 97 -79.35 -21.95 20.95
N ILE A 98 -79.58 -20.73 20.44
CA ILE A 98 -78.52 -19.79 20.07
C ILE A 98 -78.78 -18.50 20.83
N ALA A 99 -77.83 -18.12 21.68
CA ALA A 99 -77.87 -16.87 22.42
C ALA A 99 -76.68 -15.99 22.03
N VAL A 100 -76.93 -14.71 21.77
CA VAL A 100 -75.88 -13.70 21.54
C VAL A 100 -75.95 -12.69 22.67
N THR A 101 -74.86 -12.52 23.41
CA THR A 101 -74.80 -11.56 24.52
C THR A 101 -74.60 -10.13 23.99
N PRO A 102 -74.98 -9.08 24.75
CA PRO A 102 -74.76 -7.68 24.37
C PRO A 102 -73.29 -7.31 24.15
N THR A 103 -72.36 -8.11 24.68
CA THR A 103 -70.90 -7.96 24.52
C THR A 103 -70.35 -8.67 23.28
N GLY A 104 -71.20 -9.29 22.46
CA GLY A 104 -70.82 -9.96 21.22
C GLY A 104 -70.42 -11.42 21.38
N GLU A 105 -70.66 -12.03 22.54
CA GLU A 105 -70.37 -13.45 22.76
C GLU A 105 -71.51 -14.31 22.20
N VAL A 106 -71.17 -15.37 21.48
CA VAL A 106 -72.14 -16.31 20.92
C VAL A 106 -72.09 -17.60 21.73
N ARG A 107 -73.24 -18.02 22.26
CA ARG A 107 -73.46 -19.33 22.84
C ARG A 107 -74.38 -20.13 21.92
N LEU A 108 -74.03 -21.37 21.65
CA LEU A 108 -74.93 -22.32 21.00
C LEU A 108 -74.96 -23.58 21.83
N GLU A 109 -76.15 -24.15 21.96
CA GLU A 109 -76.37 -25.42 22.62
C GLU A 109 -77.34 -26.25 21.77
N ALA A 110 -76.91 -27.44 21.38
CA ALA A 110 -77.75 -28.46 20.77
C ALA A 110 -77.71 -29.68 21.67
N ARG A 111 -78.87 -30.21 22.09
CA ARG A 111 -78.92 -31.39 22.96
C ARG A 111 -80.17 -32.24 22.75
N VAL A 112 -80.05 -33.52 23.02
CA VAL A 112 -81.15 -34.49 23.08
C VAL A 112 -81.25 -35.00 24.51
N ASN A 113 -82.46 -35.29 25.01
CA ASN A 113 -82.61 -35.78 26.38
C ASN A 113 -81.97 -37.17 26.54
N GLU A 114 -81.47 -37.42 27.74
CA GLU A 114 -80.93 -38.70 28.15
C GLU A 114 -82.02 -39.79 28.04
N GLY A 115 -81.74 -40.85 27.27
CA GLY A 115 -82.68 -41.94 26.98
C GLY A 115 -83.39 -41.89 25.61
N ASP A 116 -83.34 -40.76 24.90
CA ASP A 116 -83.85 -40.65 23.53
C ASP A 116 -82.75 -40.98 22.48
N ARG A 117 -83.15 -41.22 21.23
CA ARG A 117 -82.24 -41.60 20.13
C ARG A 117 -81.31 -40.43 19.76
N PRO A 118 -80.00 -40.67 19.56
CA PRO A 118 -79.06 -39.62 19.16
C PRO A 118 -79.33 -39.16 17.73
N ILE A 119 -78.83 -37.98 17.38
CA ILE A 119 -78.87 -37.52 16.00
C ILE A 119 -77.72 -38.15 15.22
N ARG A 120 -78.03 -38.78 14.09
CA ARG A 120 -77.04 -39.47 13.27
C ARG A 120 -76.79 -38.74 11.96
N PHE A 121 -75.53 -38.58 11.60
CA PHE A 121 -75.11 -37.99 10.33
C PHE A 121 -73.97 -38.78 9.70
N LEU A 122 -74.03 -38.95 8.37
CA LEU A 122 -72.89 -39.40 7.57
C LEU A 122 -72.20 -38.21 6.92
N PHE A 123 -70.88 -38.26 6.86
CA PHE A 123 -70.08 -37.27 6.14
C PHE A 123 -68.84 -37.95 5.55
N SER A 124 -68.44 -37.46 4.38
CA SER A 124 -67.15 -37.80 3.80
C SER A 124 -66.05 -37.07 4.59
N ASP A 125 -64.99 -37.79 4.93
CA ASP A 125 -63.90 -37.36 5.82
C ASP A 125 -63.54 -35.85 5.68
N PRO A 126 -63.74 -35.02 6.73
CA PRO A 126 -63.43 -33.61 6.71
C PRO A 126 -61.95 -33.46 7.03
N THR A 127 -61.08 -33.68 6.03
CA THR A 127 -59.68 -33.22 6.00
C THR A 127 -58.95 -33.23 7.36
N PHE A 128 -58.59 -34.40 7.88
CA PHE A 128 -57.42 -34.55 8.76
C PHE A 128 -56.29 -35.19 7.95
N PRO A 129 -55.43 -34.40 7.26
CA PRO A 129 -54.71 -34.89 6.06
C PRO A 129 -53.64 -35.96 6.27
N ASN A 130 -53.36 -36.45 7.49
CA ASN A 130 -52.14 -37.24 7.76
C ASN A 130 -52.31 -38.49 8.65
N LEU A 131 -53.54 -38.96 8.91
CA LEU A 131 -53.74 -40.12 9.82
C LEU A 131 -54.49 -41.31 9.22
N ASN A 132 -54.99 -41.25 7.99
CA ASN A 132 -55.59 -42.43 7.36
C ASN A 132 -55.32 -42.49 5.84
N PRO A 133 -54.52 -43.47 5.34
CA PRO A 133 -54.19 -43.58 3.91
C PRO A 133 -55.31 -44.20 3.06
N ILE A 134 -56.40 -44.68 3.68
CA ILE A 134 -57.51 -45.35 2.99
C ILE A 134 -58.75 -44.46 3.01
N PRO A 135 -59.45 -44.27 1.88
CA PRO A 135 -60.72 -43.54 1.83
C PRO A 135 -61.74 -44.13 2.82
N SER A 136 -62.43 -43.28 3.58
CA SER A 136 -63.40 -43.73 4.58
C SER A 136 -64.64 -42.82 4.63
N ILE A 137 -65.75 -43.35 5.15
CA ILE A 137 -66.96 -42.60 5.49
C ILE A 137 -67.10 -42.64 7.02
N SER A 138 -67.45 -41.50 7.61
CA SER A 138 -67.63 -41.39 9.05
C SER A 138 -69.11 -41.12 9.39
N GLY A 139 -69.58 -41.74 10.46
CA GLY A 139 -70.87 -41.51 11.09
C GLY A 139 -70.70 -40.84 12.45
N ILE A 140 -71.41 -39.75 12.72
CA ILE A 140 -71.48 -39.13 14.06
C ILE A 140 -72.85 -39.44 14.67
N GLU A 141 -72.86 -40.01 15.88
CA GLU A 141 -74.02 -39.99 16.78
C GLU A 141 -73.86 -38.85 17.78
N LEU A 142 -74.63 -37.78 17.62
CA LEU A 142 -74.55 -36.60 18.48
C LEU A 142 -75.68 -36.60 19.51
N ARG A 143 -75.33 -36.45 20.79
CA ARG A 143 -76.27 -36.27 21.90
C ARG A 143 -76.30 -34.85 22.42
N SER A 144 -75.13 -34.23 22.59
CA SER A 144 -75.05 -32.81 22.93
C SER A 144 -73.81 -32.15 22.32
N LEU A 145 -73.95 -30.87 22.01
CA LEU A 145 -72.89 -29.99 21.53
C LEU A 145 -73.16 -28.59 22.07
N SER A 146 -72.25 -28.06 22.87
CA SER A 146 -72.33 -26.68 23.33
C SER A 146 -71.03 -25.91 23.07
N PHE A 147 -71.14 -24.64 22.68
CA PHE A 147 -70.00 -23.73 22.57
C PHE A 147 -70.26 -22.41 23.29
N GLY A 148 -69.23 -21.88 23.96
CA GLY A 148 -69.28 -20.59 24.67
C GLY A 148 -67.91 -19.93 24.84
N THR A 149 -67.90 -18.67 25.28
CA THR A 149 -66.67 -17.88 25.52
C THR A 149 -66.27 -17.89 26.99
N LEU A 150 -64.96 -17.92 27.27
CA LEU A 150 -64.42 -17.65 28.61
C LEU A 150 -63.63 -16.34 28.58
N SER A 151 -63.91 -15.48 29.57
CA SER A 151 -63.21 -14.23 29.96
C SER A 151 -62.10 -13.73 29.01
N GLY A 152 -62.34 -12.56 28.40
CA GLY A 152 -61.31 -11.77 27.70
C GLY A 152 -61.26 -11.90 26.19
N GLY A 153 -62.22 -12.60 25.56
CA GLY A 153 -62.40 -12.62 24.10
C GLY A 153 -61.40 -13.48 23.32
N SER A 154 -60.55 -14.26 23.99
CA SER A 154 -59.47 -15.05 23.37
C SER A 154 -59.51 -16.55 23.67
N LEU A 155 -60.48 -17.02 24.46
CA LEU A 155 -60.63 -18.42 24.89
C LEU A 155 -62.05 -18.92 24.62
N PHE A 156 -62.16 -20.12 24.03
CA PHE A 156 -63.45 -20.78 23.78
C PHE A 156 -63.57 -22.08 24.57
N LEU A 157 -64.77 -22.37 25.04
CA LEU A 157 -65.18 -23.62 25.66
C LEU A 157 -66.06 -24.41 24.68
N LEU A 158 -65.73 -25.68 24.49
CA LEU A 158 -66.50 -26.62 23.68
C LEU A 158 -66.83 -27.84 24.55
N GLU A 159 -68.12 -28.17 24.67
CA GLU A 159 -68.64 -29.37 25.33
C GLU A 159 -69.28 -30.29 24.30
N VAL A 160 -68.88 -31.56 24.28
CA VAL A 160 -69.37 -32.55 23.30
C VAL A 160 -69.72 -33.87 23.98
N ASP A 161 -70.91 -34.39 23.66
CA ASP A 161 -71.32 -35.77 23.91
C ASP A 161 -71.68 -36.42 22.57
N ALA A 162 -70.79 -37.26 22.05
CA ALA A 162 -70.91 -37.88 20.74
C ALA A 162 -70.14 -39.19 20.60
N ASN A 163 -70.64 -40.07 19.71
CA ASN A 163 -69.87 -41.19 19.17
C ASN A 163 -69.49 -40.90 17.72
N VAL A 164 -68.27 -41.24 17.32
CA VAL A 164 -67.81 -41.14 15.93
C VAL A 164 -67.39 -42.52 15.44
N ASP A 165 -68.16 -43.07 14.51
CA ASP A 165 -67.87 -44.33 13.83
C ASP A 165 -67.18 -44.05 12.50
N GLN A 166 -66.15 -44.83 12.18
CA GLN A 166 -65.44 -44.74 10.91
C GLN A 166 -65.47 -46.07 10.17
N PHE A 167 -65.86 -46.00 8.90
CA PHE A 167 -66.04 -47.14 8.01
C PHE A 167 -65.12 -47.02 6.80
N ASP A 168 -64.27 -48.02 6.59
CA ASP A 168 -63.34 -48.08 5.46
C ASP A 168 -64.10 -48.35 4.14
N LEU A 169 -63.85 -47.54 3.10
CA LEU A 169 -64.56 -47.66 1.81
C LEU A 169 -64.23 -48.95 1.06
N LEU A 170 -63.03 -49.50 1.19
CA LEU A 170 -62.67 -50.79 0.60
C LEU A 170 -63.38 -51.92 1.34
N THR A 171 -63.53 -51.82 2.66
CA THR A 171 -64.28 -52.79 3.46
C THR A 171 -65.78 -52.74 3.15
N LEU A 172 -66.37 -51.54 3.03
CA LEU A 172 -67.76 -51.35 2.59
C LEU A 172 -67.98 -51.83 1.15
N ALA A 173 -67.01 -51.63 0.25
CA ALA A 173 -67.08 -52.18 -1.10
C ALA A 173 -66.96 -53.71 -1.09
N GLY A 174 -66.10 -54.25 -0.23
CA GLY A 174 -65.92 -55.70 -0.04
C GLY A 174 -67.18 -56.39 0.43
N SER A 175 -67.93 -55.79 1.38
CA SER A 175 -69.19 -56.34 1.88
C SER A 175 -70.32 -56.35 0.84
N LEU A 176 -70.26 -55.49 -0.17
CA LEU A 176 -71.23 -55.44 -1.29
C LEU A 176 -70.87 -56.37 -2.46
N LEU A 177 -69.57 -56.68 -2.64
CA LEU A 177 -69.05 -57.42 -3.80
C LEU A 177 -68.85 -58.91 -3.55
N LEU A 178 -68.68 -59.33 -2.29
CA LEU A 178 -68.40 -60.72 -1.92
C LEU A 178 -69.69 -61.44 -1.50
N PRO A 179 -69.94 -62.68 -1.96
CA PRO A 179 -71.07 -63.48 -1.48
C PRO A 179 -70.83 -63.96 -0.04
N ASP A 180 -71.84 -63.82 0.82
CA ASP A 180 -71.89 -64.45 2.15
C ASP A 180 -71.81 -65.98 1.99
N ASN A 181 -70.64 -66.53 2.18
CA ASN A 181 -70.43 -67.97 2.18
C ASN A 181 -69.47 -68.33 3.30
N ASP A 182 -69.99 -68.96 4.36
CA ASP A 182 -69.28 -69.38 5.58
C ASP A 182 -68.09 -70.34 5.31
N SER A 183 -67.88 -70.73 4.05
CA SER A 183 -66.84 -71.66 3.59
C SER A 183 -65.56 -71.00 3.09
N ILE A 184 -65.49 -69.67 2.98
CA ILE A 184 -64.29 -68.92 2.60
C ILE A 184 -63.69 -68.28 3.86
N PRO A 185 -62.38 -68.46 4.17
CA PRO A 185 -61.74 -67.91 5.35
C PRO A 185 -61.38 -66.43 5.13
N LEU A 186 -62.37 -65.64 4.74
CA LEU A 186 -62.29 -64.19 4.72
C LEU A 186 -63.13 -63.67 5.91
N PRO A 187 -62.65 -62.64 6.62
CA PRO A 187 -63.34 -62.13 7.80
C PRO A 187 -64.74 -61.59 7.48
N ASN A 188 -65.66 -61.74 8.43
CA ASN A 188 -66.99 -61.17 8.30
C ASN A 188 -66.89 -59.63 8.28
N SER A 189 -67.07 -59.06 7.09
CA SER A 189 -66.97 -57.61 6.87
C SER A 189 -68.05 -56.79 7.58
N ARG A 190 -69.06 -57.43 8.18
CA ARG A 190 -70.17 -56.77 8.90
C ARG A 190 -69.78 -56.15 10.25
N GLU A 191 -68.64 -56.52 10.85
CA GLU A 191 -68.26 -56.06 12.20
C GLU A 191 -67.09 -55.04 12.22
N LEU A 192 -66.40 -54.86 11.09
CA LEU A 192 -65.23 -53.99 10.98
C LEU A 192 -65.60 -52.50 11.06
N HIS A 193 -65.40 -51.89 12.23
CA HIS A 193 -65.50 -50.44 12.42
C HIS A 193 -64.56 -49.95 13.52
N ARG A 194 -64.21 -48.66 13.45
CA ARG A 194 -63.52 -47.94 14.51
C ARG A 194 -64.49 -46.95 15.13
N ARG A 195 -64.64 -46.98 16.45
CA ARG A 195 -65.49 -46.03 17.20
C ARG A 195 -64.63 -45.17 18.14
N LEU A 196 -64.90 -43.87 18.12
CA LEU A 196 -64.42 -42.91 19.11
C LEU A 196 -65.62 -42.52 19.99
N ILE A 197 -65.53 -42.76 21.29
CA ILE A 197 -66.54 -42.40 22.29
C ILE A 197 -66.08 -41.12 22.96
N LEU A 198 -66.92 -40.09 22.95
CA LEU A 198 -66.69 -38.81 23.64
C LEU A 198 -67.88 -38.54 24.56
N GLN A 199 -67.74 -38.76 25.87
CA GLN A 199 -68.75 -38.42 26.86
C GLN A 199 -68.33 -37.21 27.69
N LYS A 200 -69.17 -36.17 27.66
CA LYS A 200 -68.96 -34.89 28.36
C LYS A 200 -67.54 -34.34 28.19
N LEU A 201 -67.06 -34.33 26.95
CA LEU A 201 -65.74 -33.82 26.63
C LEU A 201 -65.73 -32.29 26.75
N PHE A 202 -64.95 -31.76 27.69
CA PHE A 202 -64.69 -30.33 27.86
C PHE A 202 -63.35 -29.96 27.23
N MET A 203 -63.37 -29.06 26.25
CA MET A 203 -62.17 -28.57 25.57
C MET A 203 -62.00 -27.06 25.72
N LEU A 204 -60.75 -26.64 25.96
CA LEU A 204 -60.32 -25.25 25.89
C LEU A 204 -59.63 -24.99 24.55
N ILE A 205 -60.07 -23.98 23.81
CA ILE A 205 -59.45 -23.59 22.54
C ILE A 205 -58.82 -22.19 22.69
N VAL A 206 -57.51 -22.12 22.49
CA VAL A 206 -56.73 -20.86 22.55
C VAL A 206 -56.55 -20.30 21.14
N TYR A 207 -57.03 -19.08 20.89
CA TYR A 207 -57.12 -18.52 19.53
C TYR A 207 -55.92 -17.64 19.12
N GLN A 208 -55.00 -17.31 20.04
CA GLN A 208 -53.85 -16.42 19.77
C GLN A 208 -52.64 -17.14 19.15
N THR A 209 -52.69 -18.45 19.00
CA THR A 209 -51.71 -19.22 18.23
C THR A 209 -52.20 -19.29 16.78
N GLY A 210 -51.30 -19.15 15.79
CA GLY A 210 -51.66 -19.17 14.35
C GLY A 210 -52.37 -20.45 13.87
N ILE A 211 -52.46 -21.46 14.74
CA ILE A 211 -53.31 -22.64 14.63
C ILE A 211 -54.04 -22.76 15.98
N PRO A 212 -55.38 -22.80 16.04
CA PRO A 212 -56.11 -23.03 17.29
C PRO A 212 -55.68 -24.38 17.89
N ILE A 213 -55.20 -24.38 19.14
CA ILE A 213 -54.79 -25.62 19.83
C ILE A 213 -55.95 -26.04 20.75
N PRO A 214 -56.69 -27.13 20.43
CA PRO A 214 -57.68 -27.69 21.34
C PRO A 214 -56.96 -28.47 22.44
N ILE A 215 -57.21 -28.11 23.70
CA ILE A 215 -56.69 -28.81 24.87
C ILE A 215 -57.89 -29.47 25.58
N PRO A 216 -58.01 -30.82 25.56
CA PRO A 216 -59.02 -31.51 26.34
C PRO A 216 -58.71 -31.32 27.82
N MET A 217 -59.66 -30.73 28.54
CA MET A 217 -59.49 -30.33 29.93
C MET A 217 -60.14 -31.32 30.89
N PHE A 218 -61.33 -31.84 30.59
CA PHE A 218 -62.07 -32.81 31.41
C PHE A 218 -62.97 -33.68 30.53
N TYR A 219 -63.23 -34.92 30.95
CA TYR A 219 -64.12 -35.84 30.25
C TYR A 219 -64.51 -37.01 31.16
N ASP A 220 -65.79 -37.40 31.11
CA ASP A 220 -66.27 -38.58 31.83
C ASP A 220 -65.74 -39.86 31.17
N GLU A 221 -65.71 -39.89 29.84
CA GLU A 221 -65.18 -41.01 29.07
C GLU A 221 -64.67 -40.55 27.71
N ILE A 222 -63.40 -40.82 27.42
CA ILE A 222 -62.85 -40.80 26.04
C ILE A 222 -62.40 -42.21 25.74
N GLY A 223 -63.09 -42.87 24.81
CA GLY A 223 -62.81 -44.24 24.41
C GLY A 223 -62.42 -44.35 22.94
N ILE A 224 -61.46 -45.21 22.61
CA ILE A 224 -61.31 -45.73 21.24
C ILE A 224 -61.60 -47.23 21.32
N GLU A 225 -62.62 -47.65 20.57
CA GLU A 225 -62.97 -49.05 20.37
C GLU A 225 -62.57 -49.43 18.95
N TYR A 226 -61.78 -50.49 18.84
CA TYR A 226 -61.42 -51.10 17.56
C TYR A 226 -61.83 -52.57 17.56
N LEU A 227 -62.80 -52.88 16.72
CA LEU A 227 -63.27 -54.25 16.50
C LEU A 227 -62.50 -54.84 15.31
N GLY A 228 -61.53 -55.70 15.63
CA GLY A 228 -60.64 -56.34 14.68
C GLY A 228 -61.01 -57.79 14.32
N LEU A 229 -60.20 -58.39 13.47
CA LEU A 229 -60.32 -59.77 12.99
C LEU A 229 -60.34 -60.77 14.17
N GLU A 230 -61.25 -61.75 14.13
CA GLU A 230 -61.41 -62.86 15.11
C GLU A 230 -61.92 -62.49 16.52
N GLY A 231 -62.80 -61.49 16.65
CA GLY A 231 -63.40 -61.15 17.95
C GLY A 231 -62.41 -60.53 18.93
N VAL A 232 -61.25 -60.09 18.44
CA VAL A 232 -60.29 -59.30 19.20
C VAL A 232 -60.82 -57.88 19.30
N ASN A 233 -61.40 -57.57 20.44
CA ASN A 233 -61.82 -56.22 20.79
C ASN A 233 -60.66 -55.48 21.48
N PHE A 234 -60.26 -54.35 20.92
CA PHE A 234 -59.34 -53.43 21.58
C PHE A 234 -60.13 -52.21 22.06
N GLU A 235 -60.37 -52.19 23.37
CA GLU A 235 -61.04 -51.09 24.06
C GLU A 235 -59.99 -50.33 24.87
N THR A 236 -59.79 -49.04 24.54
CA THR A 236 -59.01 -48.15 25.38
C THR A 236 -59.88 -46.99 25.83
N HIS A 237 -60.15 -46.94 27.13
CA HIS A 237 -60.94 -45.88 27.75
C HIS A 237 -60.03 -45.08 28.67
N ALA A 238 -60.07 -43.77 28.54
CA ALA A 238 -59.49 -42.83 29.48
C ALA A 238 -60.64 -42.06 30.14
N GLN A 239 -60.49 -41.75 31.43
CA GLN A 239 -61.39 -40.86 32.15
C GLN A 239 -60.57 -39.75 32.80
N PHE A 240 -61.02 -38.50 32.66
CA PHE A 240 -60.45 -37.35 33.36
C PHE A 240 -61.63 -36.50 33.87
N PRO A 241 -62.44 -37.07 34.79
CA PRO A 241 -63.69 -36.46 35.22
C PRO A 241 -63.40 -35.11 35.87
N MET A 242 -64.28 -34.13 35.69
CA MET A 242 -64.10 -32.78 36.24
C MET A 242 -63.95 -32.86 37.78
N PRO A 243 -62.77 -32.59 38.34
CA PRO A 243 -62.60 -32.69 39.78
C PRO A 243 -63.25 -31.49 40.44
N SER A 244 -63.70 -31.64 41.69
CA SER A 244 -64.23 -30.54 42.49
C SER A 244 -63.09 -29.61 42.92
N PHE A 245 -62.45 -28.93 41.98
CA PHE A 245 -61.30 -28.08 42.27
C PHE A 245 -61.70 -26.70 42.77
N ASN A 246 -60.90 -26.19 43.70
CA ASN A 246 -60.85 -24.77 44.00
C ASN A 246 -60.11 -24.04 42.86
N LEU A 247 -60.68 -22.94 42.34
CA LEU A 247 -60.09 -22.13 41.25
C LEU A 247 -58.64 -21.70 41.53
N ALA A 248 -58.24 -21.58 42.81
CA ALA A 248 -56.89 -21.22 43.21
C ALA A 248 -55.85 -22.32 42.91
N GLU A 249 -56.22 -23.60 43.02
CA GLU A 249 -55.32 -24.74 42.80
C GLU A 249 -55.06 -24.96 41.31
N VAL A 250 -56.09 -24.80 40.48
CA VAL A 250 -55.98 -24.84 39.01
C VAL A 250 -55.07 -23.71 38.50
N GLY A 251 -55.17 -22.51 39.09
CA GLY A 251 -54.28 -21.40 38.78
C GLY A 251 -52.80 -21.71 39.07
N GLN A 252 -52.51 -22.43 40.16
CA GLN A 252 -51.15 -22.81 40.55
C GLN A 252 -50.56 -23.87 39.60
N ILE A 253 -51.35 -24.87 39.21
CA ILE A 253 -50.92 -25.90 38.25
C ILE A 253 -50.59 -25.27 36.89
N LEU A 254 -51.46 -24.39 36.39
CA LEU A 254 -51.23 -23.67 35.14
C LEU A 254 -50.00 -22.75 35.23
N SER A 255 -49.75 -22.13 36.38
CA SER A 255 -48.54 -21.35 36.64
C SER A 255 -47.28 -22.22 36.64
N ASN A 256 -47.30 -23.39 37.28
CA ASN A 256 -46.16 -24.32 37.34
C ASN A 256 -45.84 -24.90 35.95
N PHE A 257 -46.85 -25.27 35.16
CA PHE A 257 -46.64 -25.70 33.76
C PHE A 257 -46.11 -24.57 32.88
N ARG A 258 -46.66 -23.35 33.03
CA ARG A 258 -46.13 -22.17 32.35
C ARG A 258 -44.66 -21.96 32.69
N GLN A 259 -44.30 -22.03 33.97
CA GLN A 259 -42.92 -21.89 34.43
C GLN A 259 -42.02 -23.01 33.92
N PHE A 260 -42.49 -24.26 33.90
CA PHE A 260 -41.77 -25.40 33.32
C PHE A 260 -41.44 -25.21 31.84
N PHE A 261 -42.34 -24.64 31.04
CA PHE A 261 -42.07 -24.37 29.61
C PHE A 261 -41.30 -23.06 29.37
N SER A 262 -41.33 -22.10 30.30
CA SER A 262 -40.63 -20.82 30.15
C SER A 262 -39.25 -20.74 30.81
N ASP A 263 -38.97 -21.55 31.84
CA ASP A 263 -37.71 -21.56 32.59
C ASP A 263 -36.99 -22.91 32.39
N ARG A 264 -35.77 -22.86 31.85
CA ARG A 264 -34.97 -24.05 31.52
C ARG A 264 -34.56 -24.87 32.76
N ASN A 265 -34.47 -24.26 33.94
CA ASN A 265 -33.99 -24.94 35.16
C ASN A 265 -35.12 -25.39 36.09
N PHE A 266 -36.36 -25.01 35.82
CA PHE A 266 -37.52 -25.38 36.63
C PHE A 266 -38.00 -26.79 36.29
N LEU A 267 -38.03 -27.69 37.27
CA LEU A 267 -38.62 -29.02 37.17
C LEU A 267 -39.96 -29.03 37.92
N LEU A 268 -40.92 -29.79 37.41
CA LEU A 268 -42.19 -30.00 38.11
C LEU A 268 -41.93 -30.81 39.38
N ASN A 269 -42.48 -30.40 40.53
CA ASN A 269 -42.39 -31.23 41.74
C ASN A 269 -43.38 -32.40 41.63
N PRO A 270 -42.92 -33.66 41.57
CA PRO A 270 -43.81 -34.81 41.44
C PRO A 270 -44.66 -35.05 42.71
N ASP A 271 -44.27 -34.46 43.84
CA ASP A 271 -44.95 -34.62 45.13
C ASP A 271 -45.96 -33.48 45.42
N ASP A 272 -46.03 -32.44 44.57
CA ASP A 272 -47.07 -31.40 44.63
C ASP A 272 -48.33 -31.80 43.82
N ALA A 273 -48.59 -33.11 43.69
CA ALA A 273 -49.75 -33.63 42.98
C ALA A 273 -51.05 -33.27 43.73
N PRO A 274 -52.11 -32.80 43.03
CA PRO A 274 -53.42 -32.65 43.64
C PRO A 274 -53.96 -34.02 44.07
N THR A 275 -54.61 -34.10 45.23
CA THR A 275 -54.98 -35.37 45.89
C THR A 275 -55.96 -36.26 45.11
N ASP A 276 -56.62 -35.74 44.07
CA ASP A 276 -57.71 -36.42 43.35
C ASP A 276 -57.43 -36.67 41.85
N VAL A 277 -56.17 -36.55 41.40
CA VAL A 277 -55.80 -36.69 39.97
C VAL A 277 -55.22 -38.08 39.67
N ASN A 278 -56.11 -39.06 39.47
CA ASN A 278 -55.74 -40.46 39.15
C ASN A 278 -56.22 -40.86 37.75
N LEU A 279 -55.32 -41.40 36.92
CA LEU A 279 -55.67 -42.10 35.68
C LEU A 279 -55.80 -43.60 35.97
N ARG A 280 -56.95 -44.20 35.64
CA ARG A 280 -57.17 -45.65 35.74
C ARG A 280 -56.91 -46.35 34.41
N PHE A 281 -56.00 -47.31 34.42
CA PHE A 281 -55.74 -48.18 33.25
C PHE A 281 -56.21 -49.60 33.57
N THR A 282 -57.07 -50.15 32.71
CA THR A 282 -57.52 -51.56 32.77
C THR A 282 -56.98 -52.30 31.57
N LEU A 283 -56.12 -53.30 31.79
CA LEU A 283 -55.61 -54.20 30.74
C LEU A 283 -56.36 -55.54 30.82
N PRO A 284 -56.79 -56.14 29.70
CA PRO A 284 -57.75 -57.27 29.70
C PRO A 284 -57.15 -58.63 30.08
N LEU A 285 -55.84 -58.76 30.29
CA LEU A 285 -55.19 -60.06 30.55
C LEU A 285 -54.49 -60.10 31.91
N SER A 286 -54.95 -61.01 32.78
CA SER A 286 -54.33 -61.30 34.07
C SER A 286 -52.89 -61.78 33.89
N GLY A 287 -51.91 -61.07 34.47
CA GLY A 287 -50.52 -61.52 34.55
C GLY A 287 -49.52 -60.83 33.61
N ASN A 288 -49.98 -59.91 32.74
CA ASN A 288 -49.08 -59.10 31.93
C ASN A 288 -48.65 -57.83 32.69
N PHE A 289 -47.36 -57.51 32.66
CA PHE A 289 -46.81 -56.26 33.18
C PHE A 289 -45.88 -55.60 32.16
N LEU A 290 -45.97 -54.28 32.02
CA LEU A 290 -45.04 -53.45 31.26
C LEU A 290 -44.08 -52.77 32.24
N GLN A 291 -42.79 -53.13 32.17
CA GLN A 291 -41.75 -52.45 32.95
C GLN A 291 -41.35 -51.17 32.21
N LEU A 292 -41.66 -50.01 32.78
CA LEU A 292 -41.23 -48.74 32.21
C LEU A 292 -39.69 -48.63 32.26
N PRO A 293 -39.03 -48.09 31.22
CA PRO A 293 -37.62 -47.74 31.24
C PRO A 293 -37.26 -46.81 32.40
N GLU A 294 -35.99 -46.76 32.80
CA GLU A 294 -35.53 -45.99 33.97
C GLU A 294 -35.82 -44.48 33.87
N TYR A 295 -35.79 -43.92 32.66
CA TYR A 295 -36.12 -42.52 32.39
C TYR A 295 -37.63 -42.22 32.44
N LEU A 296 -38.47 -43.25 32.55
CA LEU A 296 -39.92 -43.18 32.80
C LEU A 296 -40.27 -43.68 34.21
N GLY A 297 -39.31 -43.67 35.13
CA GLY A 297 -39.55 -43.93 36.56
C GLY A 297 -39.55 -45.40 36.98
N SER A 298 -39.18 -46.34 36.09
CA SER A 298 -39.01 -47.77 36.42
C SER A 298 -40.25 -48.46 37.04
N GLN A 299 -41.45 -47.91 36.86
CA GLN A 299 -42.66 -48.52 37.41
C GLN A 299 -43.11 -49.72 36.57
N ARG A 300 -43.65 -50.75 37.23
CA ARG A 300 -44.33 -51.88 36.57
C ARG A 300 -45.80 -51.57 36.40
N LEU A 301 -46.26 -51.52 35.17
CA LEU A 301 -47.66 -51.37 34.82
C LEU A 301 -48.28 -52.76 34.59
N GLY A 302 -48.90 -53.33 35.62
CA GLY A 302 -49.67 -54.58 35.54
C GLY A 302 -49.68 -55.38 36.87
N SER A 303 -50.84 -55.90 37.30
CA SER A 303 -50.99 -56.82 38.45
C SER A 303 -52.38 -57.49 38.46
N THR A 304 -52.50 -58.67 39.09
CA THR A 304 -53.55 -59.68 38.91
C THR A 304 -54.90 -59.49 39.62
N ALA A 305 -55.29 -58.33 40.16
CA ALA A 305 -56.60 -58.28 40.87
C ALA A 305 -57.35 -56.94 40.98
N SER A 306 -56.83 -55.80 40.51
CA SER A 306 -57.58 -54.54 40.51
C SER A 306 -56.87 -53.52 39.62
N GLY A 307 -57.64 -52.72 38.88
CA GLY A 307 -57.12 -51.71 37.96
C GLY A 307 -56.08 -50.81 38.63
N ILE A 308 -55.14 -50.30 37.83
CA ILE A 308 -54.03 -49.49 38.36
C ILE A 308 -54.48 -48.04 38.38
N GLU A 309 -54.56 -47.45 39.58
CA GLU A 309 -54.58 -45.99 39.74
C GLU A 309 -53.16 -45.48 39.57
N ILE A 310 -52.93 -44.80 38.46
CA ILE A 310 -51.69 -44.09 38.18
C ILE A 310 -51.91 -42.63 38.56
N ASP A 311 -51.10 -42.12 39.49
CA ASP A 311 -51.02 -40.68 39.73
C ASP A 311 -50.51 -40.00 38.46
N ALA A 312 -51.45 -39.45 37.71
CA ALA A 312 -51.25 -38.96 36.36
C ALA A 312 -50.32 -37.75 36.36
N TYR A 313 -50.48 -36.90 37.38
CA TYR A 313 -49.68 -35.71 37.55
C TYR A 313 -48.25 -36.10 37.88
N ARG A 314 -48.04 -37.02 38.82
CA ARG A 314 -46.69 -37.46 39.21
C ARG A 314 -45.95 -38.13 38.07
N ASN A 315 -46.62 -38.98 37.29
CA ASN A 315 -45.99 -39.65 36.15
C ASN A 315 -45.78 -38.72 34.95
N LEU A 316 -46.69 -37.78 34.68
CA LEU A 316 -46.47 -36.73 33.70
C LEU A 316 -45.34 -35.79 34.11
N ALA A 317 -45.28 -35.40 35.39
CA ALA A 317 -44.19 -34.60 35.94
C ALA A 317 -42.86 -35.35 35.81
N ASN A 318 -42.80 -36.63 36.17
CA ASN A 318 -41.61 -37.46 36.02
C ASN A 318 -41.20 -37.67 34.56
N LEU A 319 -42.15 -37.85 33.64
CA LEU A 319 -41.90 -37.96 32.20
C LEU A 319 -41.36 -36.64 31.64
N LEU A 320 -42.03 -35.52 31.92
CA LEU A 320 -41.64 -34.20 31.44
C LEU A 320 -40.30 -33.77 32.03
N ASN A 321 -40.09 -34.02 33.33
CA ASN A 321 -38.79 -33.84 33.97
C ASN A 321 -37.75 -34.77 33.35
N GLY A 322 -38.07 -36.04 33.09
CA GLY A 322 -37.20 -37.02 32.45
C GLY A 322 -36.77 -36.62 31.05
N LEU A 323 -37.70 -36.11 30.24
CA LEU A 323 -37.42 -35.54 28.92
C LEU A 323 -36.57 -34.26 29.01
N LYS A 324 -36.81 -33.43 30.02
CA LYS A 324 -36.03 -32.21 30.27
C LYS A 324 -34.65 -32.48 30.88
N THR A 325 -34.44 -33.68 31.45
CA THR A 325 -33.19 -34.14 32.11
C THR A 325 -32.53 -35.31 31.37
N LEU A 326 -32.97 -35.64 30.15
CA LEU A 326 -32.49 -36.78 29.39
C LEU A 326 -31.00 -36.62 29.03
N SER A 327 -30.18 -37.54 29.53
CA SER A 327 -28.74 -37.51 29.31
C SER A 327 -28.36 -37.92 27.88
N VAL A 328 -27.64 -37.05 27.17
CA VAL A 328 -27.09 -37.35 25.83
C VAL A 328 -26.20 -38.60 25.86
N ASN A 329 -25.46 -38.83 26.95
CA ASN A 329 -24.60 -40.00 27.10
C ASN A 329 -25.40 -41.31 27.13
N ARG A 330 -26.53 -41.35 27.86
CA ARG A 330 -27.38 -42.53 27.95
C ARG A 330 -28.05 -42.85 26.62
N LEU A 331 -28.42 -41.84 25.84
CA LEU A 331 -28.97 -42.02 24.49
C LEU A 331 -27.95 -42.66 23.54
N ILE A 332 -26.70 -42.18 23.55
CA ILE A 332 -25.61 -42.74 22.73
C ILE A 332 -25.30 -44.19 23.13
N GLN A 333 -25.34 -44.49 24.43
CA GLN A 333 -25.09 -45.83 24.95
C GLN A 333 -26.20 -46.84 24.65
N ALA A 334 -27.43 -46.38 24.42
CA ALA A 334 -28.55 -47.23 24.02
C ALA A 334 -28.49 -47.65 22.53
N MET A 335 -27.72 -46.94 21.68
CA MET A 335 -27.56 -47.31 20.28
C MET A 335 -26.67 -48.55 20.12
N PRO A 336 -27.05 -49.55 19.30
CA PRO A 336 -26.20 -50.72 19.04
C PRO A 336 -24.86 -50.32 18.40
N LEU A 337 -23.80 -51.07 18.72
CA LEU A 337 -22.42 -50.73 18.33
C LEU A 337 -22.22 -50.64 16.80
N GLU A 338 -22.93 -51.45 16.02
CA GLU A 338 -22.88 -51.47 14.55
C GLU A 338 -23.38 -50.18 13.88
N TYR A 339 -24.27 -49.43 14.53
CA TYR A 339 -24.70 -48.10 14.06
C TYR A 339 -23.76 -47.00 14.54
N ARG A 340 -22.99 -47.28 15.60
CA ARG A 340 -22.06 -46.35 16.22
C ARG A 340 -20.67 -46.39 15.58
N VAL A 341 -20.21 -47.53 15.06
CA VAL A 341 -18.95 -47.66 14.31
C VAL A 341 -19.17 -48.52 13.08
N ASN A 342 -18.93 -47.94 11.90
CA ASN A 342 -18.98 -48.69 10.64
C ASN A 342 -18.24 -47.98 9.52
N SER A 343 -18.09 -48.64 8.37
CA SER A 343 -17.67 -48.03 7.11
C SER A 343 -18.44 -48.58 5.91
N VAL A 344 -18.55 -47.76 4.87
CA VAL A 344 -19.16 -48.09 3.59
C VAL A 344 -18.20 -47.74 2.46
N GLY A 345 -18.03 -48.66 1.51
CA GLY A 345 -17.24 -48.45 0.31
C GLY A 345 -18.11 -48.54 -0.94
N LEU A 346 -17.93 -47.60 -1.86
CA LEU A 346 -18.54 -47.59 -3.19
C LEU A 346 -17.42 -47.60 -4.23
N ASP A 347 -17.40 -48.63 -5.08
CA ASP A 347 -16.41 -48.80 -6.13
C ASP A 347 -17.08 -48.58 -7.50
N PHE A 348 -16.53 -47.67 -8.29
CA PHE A 348 -16.98 -47.32 -9.64
C PHE A 348 -15.93 -47.65 -10.72
N GLY A 349 -14.98 -48.56 -10.43
CA GLY A 349 -13.93 -48.96 -11.35
C GLY A 349 -12.64 -48.17 -11.12
N PRO A 350 -12.28 -47.16 -11.94
CA PRO A 350 -11.08 -46.36 -11.68
C PRO A 350 -11.24 -45.43 -10.47
N ALA A 351 -12.48 -45.21 -9.98
CA ALA A 351 -12.78 -44.35 -8.84
C ALA A 351 -13.41 -45.14 -7.69
N ALA A 352 -12.88 -44.97 -6.48
CA ALA A 352 -13.41 -45.57 -5.26
C ALA A 352 -13.67 -44.49 -4.20
N ILE A 353 -14.76 -44.63 -3.45
CA ILE A 353 -15.12 -43.79 -2.30
C ILE A 353 -15.30 -44.71 -1.10
N ASN A 354 -14.58 -44.45 0.00
CA ASN A 354 -14.78 -45.12 1.27
C ASN A 354 -15.14 -44.09 2.34
N ALA A 355 -16.18 -44.34 3.13
CA ALA A 355 -16.60 -43.48 4.23
C ALA A 355 -16.78 -44.31 5.50
N GLY A 356 -16.07 -43.98 6.58
CA GLY A 356 -16.18 -44.57 7.91
C GLY A 356 -16.65 -43.56 8.96
N TRP A 357 -17.33 -44.03 10.00
CA TRP A 357 -17.77 -43.20 11.13
C TRP A 357 -17.64 -43.88 12.48
N LEU A 358 -17.52 -43.07 13.53
CA LEU A 358 -17.55 -43.45 14.95
C LEU A 358 -18.43 -42.45 15.71
N MET A 359 -19.36 -42.92 16.55
CA MET A 359 -20.19 -42.12 17.45
C MET A 359 -20.09 -42.67 18.88
N THR A 360 -19.66 -41.83 19.82
CA THR A 360 -19.36 -42.27 21.19
C THR A 360 -19.49 -41.13 22.21
N THR A 361 -19.53 -41.47 23.49
CA THR A 361 -19.47 -40.49 24.58
C THR A 361 -18.02 -40.01 24.80
N PRO A 362 -17.81 -38.82 25.38
CA PRO A 362 -16.48 -38.33 25.76
C PRO A 362 -15.65 -39.30 26.63
N ASN A 363 -16.29 -40.09 27.49
CA ASN A 363 -15.60 -41.04 28.36
C ASN A 363 -15.17 -42.31 27.62
N GLU A 364 -16.06 -42.89 26.81
CA GLU A 364 -15.74 -44.04 25.96
C GLU A 364 -14.64 -43.71 24.95
N PHE A 365 -14.68 -42.53 24.31
CA PHE A 365 -13.61 -42.09 23.41
C PHE A 365 -12.24 -42.04 24.11
N ARG A 366 -12.19 -41.53 25.36
CA ARG A 366 -10.95 -41.51 26.15
C ARG A 366 -10.41 -42.91 26.43
N GLN A 367 -11.30 -43.89 26.65
CA GLN A 367 -10.90 -45.28 26.89
C GLN A 367 -10.37 -45.94 25.61
N ILE A 368 -11.05 -45.71 24.47
CA ILE A 368 -10.60 -46.15 23.14
C ILE A 368 -9.22 -45.53 22.83
N ALA A 369 -9.07 -44.21 23.05
CA ALA A 369 -7.82 -43.50 22.82
C ALA A 369 -6.70 -43.94 23.79
N ALA A 370 -7.00 -44.35 25.03
CA ALA A 370 -5.97 -44.74 26.00
C ALA A 370 -5.40 -46.16 25.79
N GLN A 371 -6.15 -47.09 25.17
CA GLN A 371 -5.76 -48.50 25.03
C GLN A 371 -5.31 -48.85 23.61
N PRO A 372 -4.06 -49.30 23.37
CA PRO A 372 -3.54 -49.57 22.02
C PRO A 372 -4.34 -50.60 21.20
N ALA A 373 -4.82 -51.69 21.83
CA ALA A 373 -5.56 -52.74 21.12
C ALA A 373 -6.95 -52.28 20.65
N SER A 374 -7.70 -51.61 21.54
CA SER A 374 -9.02 -51.02 21.26
C SER A 374 -8.92 -49.95 20.18
N ARG A 375 -7.83 -49.18 20.22
CA ARG A 375 -7.48 -48.14 19.25
C ARG A 375 -7.28 -48.70 17.84
N GLN A 376 -6.48 -49.76 17.71
CA GLN A 376 -6.20 -50.41 16.42
C GLN A 376 -7.46 -50.96 15.75
N MET A 377 -8.34 -51.59 16.54
CA MET A 377 -9.59 -52.17 16.04
C MET A 377 -10.53 -51.11 15.47
N VAL A 378 -10.67 -49.97 16.14
CA VAL A 378 -11.49 -48.85 15.68
C VAL A 378 -10.90 -48.19 14.42
N TYR A 379 -9.58 -48.08 14.31
CA TYR A 379 -8.94 -47.45 13.13
C TYR A 379 -9.06 -48.29 11.87
N ASN A 380 -8.95 -49.61 12.01
CA ASN A 380 -9.21 -50.52 10.90
C ASN A 380 -10.67 -50.44 10.43
N GLN A 381 -11.63 -50.31 11.37
CA GLN A 381 -13.05 -50.16 11.02
C GLN A 381 -13.37 -48.81 10.37
N LEU A 382 -12.62 -47.74 10.71
CA LEU A 382 -12.72 -46.42 10.07
C LEU A 382 -12.02 -46.36 8.70
N GLY A 383 -11.31 -47.41 8.28
CA GLY A 383 -10.71 -47.51 6.95
C GLY A 383 -9.36 -46.77 6.79
N PHE A 384 -8.61 -46.54 7.87
CA PHE A 384 -7.25 -45.99 7.79
C PHE A 384 -6.27 -47.06 7.26
N ALA A 385 -5.30 -46.65 6.42
CA ALA A 385 -4.36 -47.59 5.79
C ALA A 385 -3.21 -48.03 6.71
N ASN A 386 -2.80 -47.18 7.68
CA ASN A 386 -1.74 -47.49 8.64
C ASN A 386 -1.82 -46.61 9.92
N ASP A 387 -1.06 -46.99 10.95
CA ASP A 387 -1.05 -46.31 12.25
C ASP A 387 -0.53 -44.87 12.17
N GLN A 388 0.36 -44.55 11.22
CA GLN A 388 0.86 -43.19 11.04
C GLN A 388 -0.23 -42.26 10.51
N GLN A 389 -1.02 -42.72 9.53
CA GLN A 389 -2.16 -41.99 8.99
C GLN A 389 -3.24 -41.78 10.06
N ALA A 390 -3.55 -42.83 10.82
CA ALA A 390 -4.51 -42.74 11.91
C ALA A 390 -4.02 -41.76 12.99
N ASN A 391 -2.78 -41.90 13.49
CA ASN A 391 -2.22 -41.02 14.52
C ASN A 391 -2.14 -39.55 14.07
N ALA A 392 -1.82 -39.29 12.80
CA ALA A 392 -1.85 -37.94 12.23
C ALA A 392 -3.29 -37.37 12.19
N ALA A 393 -4.28 -38.19 11.86
CA ALA A 393 -5.69 -37.79 11.86
C ALA A 393 -6.22 -37.48 13.27
N LEU A 394 -5.81 -38.23 14.29
CA LEU A 394 -6.28 -38.04 15.67
C LEU A 394 -5.57 -36.93 16.43
N ALA A 395 -4.35 -36.58 16.03
CA ALA A 395 -3.63 -35.44 16.60
C ALA A 395 -4.39 -34.11 16.41
N ILE A 396 -5.30 -34.05 15.43
CA ILE A 396 -6.07 -32.87 15.06
C ILE A 396 -7.48 -32.90 15.68
N ILE A 397 -7.95 -34.09 16.09
CA ILE A 397 -9.24 -34.26 16.75
C ILE A 397 -9.11 -33.78 18.19
N PRO A 398 -9.91 -32.79 18.62
CA PRO A 398 -9.85 -32.31 19.99
C PRO A 398 -10.21 -33.42 20.97
N THR A 399 -9.32 -33.69 21.92
CA THR A 399 -9.62 -34.57 23.04
C THR A 399 -10.75 -33.94 23.85
N PRO A 400 -11.83 -34.68 24.19
CA PRO A 400 -12.90 -34.14 25.00
C PRO A 400 -12.33 -33.65 26.35
N ARG A 401 -12.31 -32.33 26.54
CA ARG A 401 -11.90 -31.70 27.80
C ARG A 401 -13.13 -31.68 28.70
N GLY A 402 -13.01 -32.24 29.90
CA GLY A 402 -14.17 -32.42 30.79
C GLY A 402 -13.99 -33.52 31.85
N SER A 403 -14.84 -33.49 32.87
CA SER A 403 -14.87 -34.51 33.92
C SER A 403 -15.27 -35.88 33.35
N ARG A 404 -15.14 -36.98 34.12
CA ARG A 404 -15.63 -38.30 33.67
C ARG A 404 -17.15 -38.36 33.48
N ASN A 405 -17.87 -37.41 34.05
CA ASN A 405 -19.34 -37.40 34.09
C ASN A 405 -19.96 -36.34 33.15
N ASP A 406 -19.15 -35.70 32.30
CA ASP A 406 -19.66 -34.68 31.38
C ASP A 406 -20.55 -35.32 30.30
N GLU A 407 -21.73 -34.73 30.10
CA GLU A 407 -22.61 -35.08 28.98
C GLU A 407 -22.04 -34.53 27.68
N GLY A 408 -22.00 -35.37 26.64
CA GLY A 408 -21.44 -34.95 25.38
C GLY A 408 -21.51 -35.98 24.27
N LEU A 409 -21.05 -35.58 23.09
CA LEU A 409 -21.05 -36.38 21.88
C LEU A 409 -19.68 -36.26 21.22
N VAL A 410 -19.09 -37.40 20.88
CA VAL A 410 -17.90 -37.48 20.03
C VAL A 410 -18.27 -38.20 18.73
N VAL A 411 -18.06 -37.54 17.60
CA VAL A 411 -18.27 -38.10 16.27
C VAL A 411 -16.99 -38.00 15.47
N LEU A 412 -16.52 -39.11 14.90
CA LEU A 412 -15.46 -39.11 13.88
C LEU A 412 -16.03 -39.59 12.56
N MET A 413 -15.57 -38.99 11.48
CA MET A 413 -15.85 -39.37 10.11
C MET A 413 -14.54 -39.38 9.35
N HIS A 414 -14.35 -40.39 8.51
CA HIS A 414 -13.22 -40.51 7.61
C HIS A 414 -13.75 -40.83 6.22
N GLY A 415 -13.34 -40.05 5.22
CA GLY A 415 -13.68 -40.23 3.81
C GLY A 415 -12.41 -40.34 3.00
N ASN A 416 -12.30 -41.38 2.18
CA ASN A 416 -11.24 -41.52 1.20
C ASN A 416 -11.86 -41.58 -0.20
N TRP A 417 -11.39 -40.72 -1.09
CA TRP A 417 -11.74 -40.74 -2.50
C TRP A 417 -10.47 -40.93 -3.32
N ASN A 418 -10.47 -41.92 -4.20
CA ASN A 418 -9.31 -42.23 -5.02
C ASN A 418 -9.75 -42.46 -6.46
N VAL A 419 -9.06 -41.81 -7.40
CA VAL A 419 -9.14 -42.06 -8.84
C VAL A 419 -7.77 -42.54 -9.30
N THR A 420 -7.71 -43.80 -9.70
CA THR A 420 -6.49 -44.52 -10.10
C THR A 420 -5.62 -43.68 -11.04
N ASN A 421 -4.38 -43.37 -10.62
CA ASN A 421 -3.39 -42.58 -11.38
C ASN A 421 -3.79 -41.13 -11.73
N VAL A 422 -4.84 -40.58 -11.09
CA VAL A 422 -5.32 -39.22 -11.38
C VAL A 422 -5.34 -38.37 -10.12
N ALA A 423 -6.05 -38.82 -9.09
CA ALA A 423 -6.24 -38.03 -7.88
C ALA A 423 -6.54 -38.88 -6.65
N MET A 424 -6.11 -38.42 -5.48
CA MET A 424 -6.48 -38.99 -4.19
C MET A 424 -6.90 -37.84 -3.26
N LEU A 425 -7.92 -38.06 -2.45
CA LEU A 425 -8.37 -37.17 -1.38
C LEU A 425 -8.70 -38.00 -0.15
N ASP A 426 -8.13 -37.60 0.98
CA ASP A 426 -8.25 -38.21 2.29
C ASP A 426 -8.77 -37.14 3.25
N ALA A 427 -9.98 -37.29 3.75
CA ALA A 427 -10.66 -36.31 4.58
C ALA A 427 -11.07 -36.92 5.91
N VAL A 428 -10.70 -36.29 7.02
CA VAL A 428 -11.11 -36.67 8.37
C VAL A 428 -11.81 -35.49 9.01
N PHE A 429 -12.93 -35.75 9.65
CA PHE A 429 -13.66 -34.79 10.46
C PHE A 429 -13.93 -35.41 11.83
N GLY A 430 -13.60 -34.69 12.89
CA GLY A 430 -13.89 -35.07 14.26
C GLY A 430 -14.63 -33.97 14.97
N LEU A 431 -15.58 -34.33 15.82
CA LEU A 431 -16.40 -33.43 16.61
C LEU A 431 -16.45 -34.00 18.02
N ALA A 432 -16.23 -33.14 19.01
CA ALA A 432 -16.31 -33.43 20.42
C ALA A 432 -17.05 -32.28 21.10
N ALA A 433 -18.30 -32.52 21.46
CA ALA A 433 -19.12 -31.60 22.25
C ALA A 433 -19.20 -32.08 23.70
N SER A 434 -19.05 -31.16 24.65
CA SER A 434 -19.30 -31.38 26.08
C SER A 434 -20.16 -30.25 26.63
N GLY A 435 -21.16 -30.57 27.45
CA GLY A 435 -22.03 -29.59 28.10
C GLY A 435 -21.28 -28.60 29.00
N SER A 436 -20.08 -28.95 29.51
CA SER A 436 -19.32 -28.10 30.44
C SER A 436 -18.21 -27.26 29.79
N GLN A 437 -17.74 -27.66 28.60
CA GLN A 437 -16.61 -27.01 27.92
C GLN A 437 -16.95 -26.52 26.50
N GLY A 438 -18.15 -26.80 25.99
CA GLY A 438 -18.58 -26.40 24.65
C GLY A 438 -18.22 -27.40 23.57
N PHE A 439 -17.97 -26.89 22.38
CA PHE A 439 -17.81 -27.66 21.15
C PHE A 439 -16.37 -27.56 20.65
N ALA A 440 -15.76 -28.67 20.29
CA ALA A 440 -14.49 -28.69 19.61
C ALA A 440 -14.59 -29.62 18.39
N THR A 441 -14.08 -29.19 17.25
CA THR A 441 -13.98 -30.02 16.04
C THR A 441 -12.57 -29.97 15.49
N GLY A 442 -12.13 -31.05 14.86
CA GLY A 442 -10.88 -31.17 14.14
C GLY A 442 -11.15 -31.65 12.73
N PHE A 443 -10.40 -31.17 11.75
CA PHE A 443 -10.48 -31.66 10.39
C PHE A 443 -9.09 -31.83 9.80
N ARG A 444 -8.96 -32.80 8.90
CA ARG A 444 -7.81 -32.96 8.01
C ARG A 444 -8.33 -33.23 6.61
N ILE A 445 -7.76 -32.57 5.62
CA ILE A 445 -8.00 -32.82 4.20
C ILE A 445 -6.63 -32.89 3.56
N ALA A 446 -6.26 -34.06 3.07
CA ALA A 446 -5.00 -34.29 2.36
C ALA A 446 -5.30 -34.90 1.00
N GLY A 447 -4.70 -34.41 -0.07
CA GLY A 447 -4.96 -34.95 -1.40
C GLY A 447 -3.94 -34.52 -2.43
N ALA A 448 -3.87 -35.28 -3.51
CA ALA A 448 -2.99 -35.02 -4.62
C ALA A 448 -3.73 -35.21 -5.94
N ILE A 449 -3.41 -34.39 -6.94
CA ILE A 449 -3.74 -34.59 -8.35
C ILE A 449 -2.41 -34.78 -9.07
N SER A 450 -2.22 -35.91 -9.75
CA SER A 450 -0.93 -36.35 -10.29
C SER A 450 -0.16 -35.23 -10.99
N ASN A 451 1.03 -34.90 -10.45
CA ASN A 451 1.97 -33.90 -10.94
C ASN A 451 1.45 -32.45 -11.04
N ILE A 452 0.26 -32.15 -10.50
CA ILE A 452 -0.37 -30.83 -10.63
C ILE A 452 -0.55 -30.16 -9.28
N LEU A 453 -1.08 -30.85 -8.28
CA LEU A 453 -1.47 -30.26 -7.00
C LEU A 453 -1.25 -31.26 -5.88
N ASP A 454 -0.50 -30.88 -4.85
CA ASP A 454 -0.52 -31.55 -3.54
C ASP A 454 -1.08 -30.57 -2.51
N LEU A 455 -2.06 -31.03 -1.73
CA LEU A 455 -2.76 -30.26 -0.72
C LEU A 455 -2.71 -31.02 0.61
N GLU A 456 -2.34 -30.32 1.68
CA GLU A 456 -2.59 -30.80 3.04
C GLU A 456 -3.09 -29.64 3.89
N MET A 457 -4.29 -29.79 4.44
CA MET A 457 -4.94 -28.86 5.36
C MET A 457 -5.34 -29.62 6.61
N ALA A 458 -4.90 -29.18 7.76
CA ALA A 458 -5.25 -29.80 9.04
C ALA A 458 -5.53 -28.71 10.04
N GLY A 459 -6.66 -28.73 10.73
CA GLY A 459 -6.92 -27.76 11.78
C GLY A 459 -8.03 -28.13 12.76
N SER A 460 -8.10 -27.40 13.87
CA SER A 460 -9.12 -27.57 14.89
C SER A 460 -9.89 -26.27 15.12
N VAL A 461 -11.20 -26.37 15.29
CA VAL A 461 -12.08 -25.29 15.72
C VAL A 461 -12.53 -25.56 17.15
N THR A 462 -12.28 -24.66 18.08
CA THR A 462 -12.81 -24.76 19.45
C THR A 462 -13.75 -23.59 19.76
N ILE A 463 -14.92 -23.92 20.29
CA ILE A 463 -15.92 -23.00 20.82
C ILE A 463 -16.12 -23.33 22.29
N ASN A 464 -15.58 -22.48 23.16
CA ASN A 464 -15.74 -22.66 24.60
C ASN A 464 -17.11 -22.16 25.07
N THR A 465 -17.81 -22.92 25.92
CA THR A 465 -18.99 -22.40 26.63
C THR A 465 -18.60 -21.20 27.48
N PRO A 466 -19.33 -20.07 27.43
CA PRO A 466 -19.11 -18.98 28.39
C PRO A 466 -19.28 -19.56 29.80
N ARG A 467 -18.22 -19.52 30.63
CA ARG A 467 -18.35 -19.95 32.03
C ARG A 467 -19.29 -19.01 32.75
N THR A 468 -20.56 -19.38 32.86
CA THR A 468 -21.44 -18.85 33.91
C THR A 468 -21.13 -19.65 35.17
N SER A 469 -20.11 -19.24 35.92
CA SER A 469 -19.84 -19.79 37.25
C SER A 469 -21.01 -19.42 38.17
N SER A 470 -21.91 -20.37 38.41
CA SER A 470 -23.01 -20.25 39.39
C SER A 470 -22.59 -20.52 40.83
N THR A 471 -21.29 -20.70 41.10
CA THR A 471 -20.76 -20.76 42.46
C THR A 471 -20.03 -19.47 42.79
N LEU A 472 -20.57 -18.67 43.71
CA LEU A 472 -19.83 -17.58 44.34
C LEU A 472 -18.55 -18.13 44.99
N PRO A 473 -17.35 -17.69 44.59
CA PRO A 473 -16.21 -17.74 45.47
C PRO A 473 -16.41 -16.64 46.52
N THR A 474 -16.35 -17.00 47.80
CA THR A 474 -16.20 -16.03 48.88
C THR A 474 -15.06 -15.07 48.56
N ALA A 475 -15.40 -13.79 48.46
CA ALA A 475 -14.47 -12.74 48.06
C ALA A 475 -13.28 -12.63 49.03
N PRO A 476 -12.02 -12.56 48.55
CA PRO A 476 -11.03 -11.80 49.26
C PRO A 476 -11.35 -10.31 49.07
N THR A 477 -11.44 -9.61 50.19
CA THR A 477 -11.66 -8.18 50.30
C THR A 477 -10.64 -7.39 49.49
N SER A 478 -11.07 -6.80 48.38
CA SER A 478 -10.54 -5.53 47.90
C SER A 478 -11.63 -4.76 47.16
N SER A 479 -11.79 -3.51 47.57
CA SER A 479 -12.80 -2.56 47.10
C SER A 479 -12.57 -2.17 45.64
N GLN A 480 -13.38 -2.71 44.73
CA GLN A 480 -13.58 -2.13 43.40
C GLN A 480 -15.09 -2.08 43.12
N THR A 481 -15.61 -0.87 43.05
CA THR A 481 -17.01 -0.54 42.74
C THR A 481 -17.45 -1.16 41.41
N ALA A 482 -18.44 -2.05 41.47
CA ALA A 482 -19.14 -2.56 40.29
C ALA A 482 -19.78 -1.38 39.52
N SER A 483 -19.41 -1.19 38.26
CA SER A 483 -20.07 -0.19 37.41
C SER A 483 -21.48 -0.66 37.08
N THR A 484 -22.46 0.15 37.45
CA THR A 484 -23.86 0.00 37.05
C THR A 484 -24.01 0.68 35.68
N ALA A 485 -24.57 0.00 34.68
CA ALA A 485 -24.78 0.59 33.35
C ALA A 485 -26.00 1.53 33.39
N TYR A 486 -25.79 2.80 33.09
CA TYR A 486 -26.83 3.82 32.93
C TYR A 486 -26.99 4.21 31.46
N ALA A 487 -28.16 4.71 31.10
CA ALA A 487 -28.44 5.47 29.89
C ALA A 487 -29.15 6.77 30.26
N LEU A 488 -29.20 7.75 29.35
CA LEU A 488 -29.93 9.00 29.60
C LEU A 488 -31.33 8.93 28.97
N ALA A 489 -32.36 9.25 29.75
CA ALA A 489 -33.76 9.18 29.36
C ALA A 489 -34.34 10.59 29.06
N PHE A 490 -35.05 10.68 27.94
CA PHE A 490 -35.61 11.89 27.36
C PHE A 490 -37.13 11.76 27.27
N ASN A 491 -37.87 12.80 27.68
CA ASN A 491 -39.33 12.77 27.85
C ASN A 491 -40.12 13.23 26.62
N GLY A 492 -39.46 13.63 25.53
CA GLY A 492 -40.14 14.14 24.33
C GLY A 492 -40.72 15.55 24.44
N GLN A 493 -40.46 16.31 25.51
CA GLN A 493 -41.08 17.62 25.74
C GLN A 493 -40.08 18.76 25.96
N ASN A 494 -39.04 18.56 26.76
CA ASN A 494 -38.07 19.61 27.10
C ASN A 494 -36.68 19.08 27.48
N ASN A 495 -36.46 17.77 27.44
CA ASN A 495 -35.20 17.15 27.83
C ASN A 495 -34.20 17.16 26.66
N TYR A 496 -32.97 17.62 26.90
CA TYR A 496 -31.88 17.58 25.92
C TYR A 496 -30.50 17.73 26.58
N ILE A 497 -29.43 17.56 25.80
CA ILE A 497 -28.06 17.93 26.19
C ILE A 497 -27.59 19.03 25.24
N THR A 498 -27.15 20.18 25.75
CA THR A 498 -26.44 21.18 24.94
C THR A 498 -24.96 20.86 24.90
N LEU A 499 -24.39 20.78 23.70
CA LEU A 499 -22.96 20.67 23.49
C LEU A 499 -22.33 22.04 23.13
N ASN A 500 -23.13 23.11 23.14
CA ASN A 500 -22.77 24.44 22.61
C ASN A 500 -22.28 24.34 21.16
N ASN A 501 -21.36 25.20 20.71
CA ASN A 501 -20.83 25.16 19.35
C ASN A 501 -19.28 25.12 19.32
N PRO A 502 -18.66 24.03 19.81
CA PRO A 502 -17.20 23.94 19.92
C PRO A 502 -16.54 23.87 18.54
N ALA A 503 -15.35 24.49 18.41
CA ALA A 503 -14.64 24.56 17.14
C ALA A 503 -14.27 23.18 16.57
N SER A 504 -13.99 22.20 17.43
CA SER A 504 -13.67 20.81 17.05
C SER A 504 -14.83 20.06 16.38
N LEU A 505 -16.08 20.49 16.60
CA LEU A 505 -17.29 19.93 15.97
C LEU A 505 -17.80 20.77 14.78
N ASN A 506 -17.09 21.85 14.41
CA ASN A 506 -17.44 22.74 13.31
C ASN A 506 -16.68 22.40 12.01
N PHE A 507 -16.81 21.15 11.55
CA PHE A 507 -16.19 20.68 10.30
C PHE A 507 -17.24 20.57 9.18
N THR A 508 -16.76 20.55 7.92
CA THR A 508 -17.61 20.44 6.72
C THR A 508 -17.16 19.28 5.85
N GLY A 509 -18.06 18.70 5.06
CA GLY A 509 -17.76 17.58 4.15
C GLY A 509 -18.12 16.22 4.74
N GLN A 510 -17.17 15.29 4.75
CA GLN A 510 -17.39 13.92 5.23
C GLN A 510 -17.63 13.87 6.74
N MET A 511 -18.51 12.96 7.17
CA MET A 511 -18.81 12.79 8.59
C MET A 511 -19.51 11.47 8.90
N THR A 512 -19.52 11.10 10.18
CA THR A 512 -20.38 10.03 10.73
C THR A 512 -20.96 10.47 12.08
N ILE A 513 -22.27 10.28 12.28
CA ILE A 513 -22.94 10.38 13.59
C ILE A 513 -23.47 8.98 13.92
N GLU A 514 -23.17 8.48 15.11
CA GLU A 514 -23.72 7.21 15.59
C GLU A 514 -24.17 7.31 17.06
N ALA A 515 -25.21 6.54 17.40
CA ALA A 515 -25.74 6.45 18.75
C ALA A 515 -26.50 5.13 18.93
N TRP A 516 -26.45 4.59 20.16
CA TRP A 516 -27.45 3.62 20.61
C TRP A 516 -28.69 4.40 21.05
N VAL A 517 -29.85 4.01 20.54
CA VAL A 517 -31.13 4.62 20.89
C VAL A 517 -32.17 3.57 21.23
N ARG A 518 -33.09 3.89 22.13
CA ARG A 518 -34.29 3.12 22.44
C ARG A 518 -35.50 4.04 22.29
N PRO A 519 -36.06 4.16 21.07
CA PRO A 519 -37.14 5.10 20.80
C PRO A 519 -38.45 4.61 21.42
N GLU A 520 -39.17 5.51 22.07
CA GLU A 520 -40.51 5.23 22.62
C GLU A 520 -41.62 5.92 21.82
N ALA A 521 -41.28 6.95 21.05
CA ALA A 521 -42.18 7.65 20.16
C ALA A 521 -41.53 7.83 18.78
N THR A 522 -42.32 7.68 17.72
CA THR A 522 -41.87 7.76 16.32
C THR A 522 -42.61 8.82 15.51
N ASP A 523 -43.55 9.53 16.14
CA ASP A 523 -44.37 10.58 15.55
C ASP A 523 -43.62 11.91 15.42
N GLY A 524 -44.09 12.76 14.51
CA GLY A 524 -43.59 14.12 14.34
C GLY A 524 -42.11 14.17 13.96
N LEU A 525 -41.44 15.26 14.33
CA LEU A 525 -40.03 15.50 14.04
C LEU A 525 -39.23 15.54 15.35
N ARG A 526 -38.31 14.59 15.56
CA ARG A 526 -37.61 14.37 16.83
C ARG A 526 -36.11 14.14 16.58
N ASN A 527 -35.25 15.03 17.08
CA ASN A 527 -33.81 14.97 16.83
C ASN A 527 -33.10 14.09 17.87
N ILE A 528 -32.30 13.13 17.39
CA ILE A 528 -31.43 12.29 18.24
C ILE A 528 -30.13 13.04 18.50
N VAL A 529 -29.47 13.50 17.43
CA VAL A 529 -28.31 14.40 17.48
C VAL A 529 -28.46 15.43 16.36
N ALA A 530 -28.30 16.70 16.65
CA ALA A 530 -28.39 17.75 15.63
C ALA A 530 -27.42 18.90 15.87
N HIS A 531 -26.88 19.43 14.77
CA HIS A 531 -26.13 20.68 14.71
C HIS A 531 -27.07 21.79 14.23
N GLY A 532 -27.61 22.54 15.19
CA GLY A 532 -28.36 23.76 14.92
C GLY A 532 -29.75 23.59 14.31
N PHE A 533 -30.18 24.69 13.71
CA PHE A 533 -31.20 24.94 12.68
C PHE A 533 -31.36 26.45 12.68
N THR A 534 -30.92 27.10 11.61
CA THR A 534 -31.07 28.54 11.41
C THR A 534 -31.60 28.78 10.00
N ARG A 535 -32.36 29.87 9.81
CA ARG A 535 -32.86 30.29 8.48
C ARG A 535 -32.01 31.41 7.85
N SER A 536 -30.99 31.89 8.56
CA SER A 536 -30.15 33.01 8.10
C SER A 536 -28.75 32.98 8.72
N PRO A 537 -27.73 32.42 8.03
CA PRO A 537 -27.87 31.60 6.82
C PRO A 537 -28.59 30.27 7.14
N ASN A 538 -29.18 29.63 6.14
CA ASN A 538 -29.80 28.31 6.34
C ASN A 538 -28.74 27.27 6.74
N GLY A 539 -29.05 26.40 7.70
CA GLY A 539 -28.12 25.34 8.11
C GLY A 539 -28.66 24.43 9.22
N GLU A 540 -28.68 23.12 8.99
CA GLU A 540 -28.87 22.05 9.98
C GLU A 540 -28.08 20.80 9.53
N VAL A 541 -27.51 20.04 10.46
CA VAL A 541 -27.07 18.65 10.26
C VAL A 541 -27.77 17.78 11.30
N PHE A 542 -28.32 16.63 10.93
CA PHE A 542 -29.18 15.88 11.84
C PHE A 542 -29.08 14.36 11.65
N LEU A 543 -29.15 13.65 12.78
CA LEU A 543 -29.67 12.28 12.91
C LEU A 543 -30.99 12.40 13.69
N ARG A 544 -32.11 12.05 13.06
CA ARG A 544 -33.46 12.32 13.61
C ARG A 544 -34.46 11.23 13.26
N ILE A 545 -35.61 11.29 13.92
CA ILE A 545 -36.85 10.60 13.54
C ILE A 545 -37.78 11.63 12.91
N SER A 546 -38.38 11.28 11.77
CA SER A 546 -39.45 12.06 11.15
C SER A 546 -40.56 11.13 10.68
N ASN A 547 -41.76 11.29 11.24
CA ASN A 547 -42.98 10.60 10.83
C ASN A 547 -42.78 9.09 10.59
N GLY A 548 -42.24 8.38 11.59
CA GLY A 548 -42.02 6.94 11.52
C GLY A 548 -40.77 6.50 10.76
N SER A 549 -39.88 7.40 10.37
CA SER A 549 -38.62 7.07 9.68
C SER A 549 -37.39 7.63 10.40
N TYR A 550 -36.32 6.83 10.47
CA TYR A 550 -34.99 7.33 10.79
C TYR A 550 -34.44 8.12 9.60
N GLN A 551 -33.84 9.27 9.87
CA GLN A 551 -33.26 10.15 8.85
C GLN A 551 -31.87 10.63 9.28
N ILE A 552 -30.96 10.67 8.31
CA ILE A 552 -29.66 11.34 8.44
C ILE A 552 -29.49 12.29 7.27
N GLY A 553 -29.02 13.51 7.53
CA GLY A 553 -28.80 14.48 6.46
C GLY A 553 -28.32 15.84 6.91
N SER A 554 -28.28 16.75 5.93
CA SER A 554 -28.07 18.18 6.12
C SER A 554 -29.18 19.00 5.44
N TRP A 555 -29.32 20.27 5.85
CA TRP A 555 -30.27 21.21 5.27
C TRP A 555 -29.67 22.60 5.17
N ASP A 556 -29.66 23.19 3.97
CA ASP A 556 -29.14 24.54 3.69
C ASP A 556 -30.21 25.46 3.04
N GLY A 557 -31.48 25.10 3.23
CA GLY A 557 -32.61 25.62 2.47
C GLY A 557 -33.21 24.54 1.56
N GLN A 558 -32.40 23.58 1.14
CA GLN A 558 -32.81 22.31 0.51
C GLN A 558 -32.46 21.14 1.44
N GLU A 559 -33.31 20.11 1.51
CA GLU A 559 -33.02 18.91 2.30
C GLU A 559 -32.14 17.94 1.52
N TYR A 560 -31.02 17.54 2.11
CA TYR A 560 -30.09 16.54 1.62
C TYR A 560 -30.02 15.40 2.62
N LEU A 561 -30.90 14.42 2.48
CA LEU A 561 -31.03 13.33 3.47
C LEU A 561 -31.25 11.98 2.82
N THR A 562 -31.05 10.93 3.61
CA THR A 562 -31.59 9.60 3.34
C THR A 562 -32.46 9.14 4.51
N SER A 563 -33.41 8.26 4.25
CA SER A 563 -34.40 7.82 5.25
C SER A 563 -34.73 6.33 5.15
N ALA A 564 -35.05 5.72 6.29
CA ALA A 564 -35.56 4.35 6.37
C ALA A 564 -36.72 4.27 7.38
N ALA A 565 -37.78 3.52 7.05
CA ALA A 565 -38.91 3.31 7.94
C ALA A 565 -38.46 2.58 9.24
N ILE A 566 -39.03 2.97 10.38
CA ILE A 566 -38.75 2.37 11.68
C ILE A 566 -39.57 1.07 11.81
N PRO A 567 -38.92 -0.10 11.93
CA PRO A 567 -39.63 -1.35 12.20
C PRO A 567 -40.29 -1.33 13.58
N ALA A 568 -41.46 -1.95 13.73
CA ALA A 568 -42.17 -2.01 15.02
C ALA A 568 -41.33 -2.62 16.15
N ILE A 569 -40.40 -3.52 15.83
CA ILE A 569 -39.48 -4.14 16.80
C ILE A 569 -38.49 -3.14 17.42
N ASP A 570 -38.24 -1.98 16.83
CA ASP A 570 -37.32 -0.98 17.41
C ASP A 570 -37.96 -0.19 18.55
N ILE A 571 -39.29 -0.10 18.57
CA ILE A 571 -40.00 0.70 19.57
C ILE A 571 -39.86 0.01 20.94
N GLY A 572 -39.25 0.72 21.88
CA GLY A 572 -38.95 0.19 23.21
C GLY A 572 -37.80 -0.83 23.24
N ASN A 573 -37.01 -0.97 22.17
CA ASN A 573 -35.79 -1.81 22.13
C ASN A 573 -34.55 -1.00 21.74
N TRP A 574 -33.38 -1.44 22.20
CA TRP A 574 -32.11 -0.81 21.83
C TRP A 574 -31.74 -1.10 20.37
N VAL A 575 -31.44 -0.04 19.62
CA VAL A 575 -30.99 -0.10 18.24
C VAL A 575 -29.79 0.83 18.05
N HIS A 576 -28.76 0.35 17.35
CA HIS A 576 -27.64 1.19 16.94
C HIS A 576 -27.96 1.86 15.61
N LEU A 577 -27.90 3.19 15.58
CA LEU A 577 -28.03 3.97 14.35
C LEU A 577 -26.71 4.64 14.05
N ALA A 578 -26.26 4.52 12.79
CA ALA A 578 -25.12 5.27 12.28
C ALA A 578 -25.47 5.89 10.94
N GLY A 579 -25.30 7.20 10.80
CA GLY A 579 -25.49 7.92 9.56
C GLY A 579 -24.20 8.61 9.14
N LEU A 580 -23.81 8.45 7.88
CA LEU A 580 -22.55 8.98 7.37
C LEU A 580 -22.68 9.60 5.98
N TYR A 581 -21.79 10.54 5.70
CA TYR A 581 -21.58 11.10 4.36
C TYR A 581 -20.17 10.77 3.88
N ASP A 582 -20.08 10.00 2.80
CA ASP A 582 -18.82 9.48 2.24
C ASP A 582 -18.14 10.43 1.22
N GLY A 583 -18.65 11.65 1.07
CA GLY A 583 -18.19 12.59 0.05
C GLY A 583 -19.07 12.58 -1.20
N MET A 584 -19.90 11.56 -1.38
CA MET A 584 -20.82 11.40 -2.51
C MET A 584 -22.28 11.18 -2.08
N SER A 585 -22.50 10.42 -1.01
CA SER A 585 -23.82 9.95 -0.60
C SER A 585 -24.01 10.01 0.91
N TRP A 586 -25.23 10.35 1.35
CA TRP A 586 -25.67 10.03 2.72
C TRP A 586 -26.07 8.55 2.78
N ARG A 587 -25.62 7.85 3.81
CA ARG A 587 -25.96 6.44 4.09
C ARG A 587 -26.42 6.31 5.53
N LEU A 588 -27.43 5.46 5.74
CA LEU A 588 -28.00 5.15 7.05
C LEU A 588 -27.85 3.67 7.36
N TYR A 589 -27.35 3.36 8.54
CA TYR A 589 -27.14 2.02 9.05
C TYR A 589 -27.98 1.79 10.31
N ARG A 590 -28.62 0.62 10.38
CA ARG A 590 -29.37 0.10 11.54
C ARG A 590 -28.72 -1.21 11.98
N ASN A 591 -28.26 -1.29 13.23
CA ASN A 591 -27.54 -2.45 13.79
C ASN A 591 -26.39 -2.96 12.89
N GLY A 592 -25.62 -2.02 12.32
CA GLY A 592 -24.47 -2.33 11.47
C GLY A 592 -24.82 -2.82 10.06
N VAL A 593 -26.08 -2.70 9.63
CA VAL A 593 -26.54 -3.01 8.27
C VAL A 593 -27.02 -1.73 7.60
N GLU A 594 -26.56 -1.47 6.37
CA GLU A 594 -27.03 -0.32 5.58
C GLU A 594 -28.50 -0.53 5.22
N VAL A 595 -29.35 0.45 5.56
CA VAL A 595 -30.80 0.41 5.31
C VAL A 595 -31.26 1.43 4.26
N SER A 596 -30.45 2.45 3.98
CA SER A 596 -30.78 3.46 2.96
C SER A 596 -29.57 4.27 2.52
N ALA A 597 -29.59 4.77 1.28
CA ALA A 597 -28.56 5.64 0.71
C ALA A 597 -29.15 6.66 -0.29
N ASN A 598 -28.59 7.86 -0.35
CA ASN A 598 -28.98 8.91 -1.30
C ASN A 598 -27.74 9.58 -1.91
N GLN A 599 -27.62 9.52 -3.25
CA GLN A 599 -26.47 10.04 -4.01
C GLN A 599 -26.62 11.54 -4.33
N GLY A 600 -25.50 12.25 -4.49
CA GLY A 600 -25.48 13.66 -4.90
C GLY A 600 -25.97 14.62 -3.81
N ALA A 601 -26.01 14.14 -2.57
CA ALA A 601 -26.45 14.90 -1.42
C ALA A 601 -25.30 15.75 -0.85
N ARG A 602 -25.60 16.80 -0.07
CA ARG A 602 -24.58 17.65 0.57
C ARG A 602 -24.23 17.09 1.96
N GLY A 603 -22.94 16.94 2.25
CA GLY A 603 -22.44 16.44 3.54
C GLY A 603 -22.60 17.41 4.71
N ALA A 604 -21.70 17.33 5.70
CA ALA A 604 -21.64 18.29 6.81
C ALA A 604 -21.48 19.73 6.28
N ILE A 605 -22.28 20.66 6.81
CA ILE A 605 -22.25 22.07 6.45
C ILE A 605 -21.91 22.92 7.67
N ALA A 606 -21.40 24.13 7.44
CA ALA A 606 -21.09 25.05 8.52
C ALA A 606 -22.38 25.60 9.15
N VAL A 607 -22.63 25.30 10.42
CA VAL A 607 -23.79 25.78 11.18
C VAL A 607 -23.32 26.65 12.34
N ARG A 608 -23.92 27.84 12.50
CA ARG A 608 -23.53 28.81 13.55
C ARG A 608 -24.20 28.55 14.90
N GLU A 609 -25.24 27.73 14.91
CA GLU A 609 -26.02 27.37 16.10
C GLU A 609 -25.40 26.17 16.83
N ASN A 610 -25.87 25.95 18.07
CA ASN A 610 -25.36 24.90 18.95
C ASN A 610 -25.67 23.48 18.45
N TRP A 611 -24.84 22.53 18.86
CA TRP A 611 -25.14 21.11 18.84
C TRP A 611 -26.00 20.71 20.04
N ALA A 612 -26.95 19.81 19.80
CA ALA A 612 -27.76 19.20 20.85
C ALA A 612 -27.94 17.69 20.64
N ILE A 613 -28.01 16.96 21.76
CA ILE A 613 -28.44 15.56 21.81
C ILE A 613 -29.87 15.55 22.39
N GLY A 614 -30.79 14.90 21.69
CA GLY A 614 -32.19 14.76 22.09
C GLY A 614 -33.10 15.95 21.76
N ALA A 615 -32.63 16.97 21.05
CA ALA A 615 -33.45 18.10 20.58
C ALA A 615 -32.83 18.81 19.36
N ARG A 616 -33.53 19.83 18.84
CA ARG A 616 -32.94 20.84 17.97
C ARG A 616 -31.76 21.54 18.68
N GLY A 617 -30.79 22.04 17.93
CA GLY A 617 -29.55 22.62 18.46
C GLY A 617 -29.67 23.64 19.60
N ASN A 618 -30.75 24.45 19.63
CA ASN A 618 -31.01 25.44 20.68
C ASN A 618 -31.90 24.92 21.83
N GLY A 619 -32.33 23.65 21.79
CA GLY A 619 -33.15 23.03 22.83
C GLY A 619 -34.58 23.55 22.93
N THR A 620 -35.18 24.07 21.85
CA THR A 620 -36.51 24.69 21.88
C THR A 620 -37.66 23.80 21.38
N GLU A 621 -37.36 22.82 20.54
CA GLU A 621 -38.34 21.94 19.89
C GLU A 621 -37.67 20.64 19.38
N ARG A 622 -38.47 19.74 18.79
CA ARG A 622 -38.04 18.45 18.21
C ARG A 622 -37.42 17.49 19.23
N PHE A 623 -38.00 17.46 20.43
CA PHE A 623 -37.49 16.66 21.54
C PHE A 623 -37.65 15.15 21.30
N PHE A 624 -36.56 14.42 21.51
CA PHE A 624 -36.54 12.97 21.47
C PHE A 624 -37.28 12.38 22.69
N GLN A 625 -37.99 11.28 22.48
CA GLN A 625 -38.64 10.51 23.53
C GLN A 625 -38.11 9.07 23.54
N GLY A 626 -37.49 8.69 24.64
CA GLY A 626 -36.82 7.40 24.79
C GLY A 626 -35.47 7.54 25.46
N GLN A 627 -34.56 6.61 25.17
CA GLN A 627 -33.24 6.56 25.81
C GLN A 627 -32.11 6.63 24.78
N ILE A 628 -31.01 7.28 25.13
CA ILE A 628 -29.81 7.40 24.27
C ILE A 628 -28.57 7.00 25.07
N GLN A 629 -27.65 6.28 24.41
CA GLN A 629 -26.35 5.90 24.94
C GLN A 629 -25.28 5.97 23.83
N ASP A 630 -24.01 6.11 24.22
CA ASP A 630 -22.84 5.94 23.33
C ASP A 630 -22.90 6.80 22.05
N VAL A 631 -23.18 8.10 22.21
CA VAL A 631 -23.21 9.06 21.10
C VAL A 631 -21.80 9.38 20.64
N ARG A 632 -21.54 9.28 19.33
CA ARG A 632 -20.24 9.55 18.73
C ARG A 632 -20.38 10.38 17.46
N ILE A 633 -19.42 11.30 17.27
CA ILE A 633 -19.32 12.13 16.09
C ILE A 633 -17.91 12.00 15.53
N TRP A 634 -17.82 11.71 14.23
CA TRP A 634 -16.59 11.55 13.48
C TRP A 634 -16.51 12.59 12.36
N ASN A 635 -15.34 13.19 12.15
CA ASN A 635 -15.08 14.12 11.05
C ASN A 635 -14.67 13.41 9.75
N ARG A 636 -15.01 12.13 9.63
CA ARG A 636 -14.78 11.27 8.47
C ARG A 636 -15.93 10.28 8.31
N ALA A 637 -16.06 9.71 7.12
CA ALA A 637 -16.90 8.54 6.89
C ALA A 637 -16.25 7.28 7.48
N LEU A 638 -17.02 6.52 8.27
CA LEU A 638 -16.63 5.18 8.70
C LEU A 638 -16.94 4.15 7.60
N SER A 639 -16.11 3.11 7.50
CA SER A 639 -16.46 1.91 6.72
C SER A 639 -17.51 1.06 7.44
N ASN A 640 -18.23 0.23 6.69
CA ASN A 640 -19.23 -0.71 7.26
C ASN A 640 -18.61 -1.63 8.33
N GLY A 641 -17.37 -2.09 8.12
CA GLY A 641 -16.63 -2.89 9.11
C GLY A 641 -16.36 -2.12 10.40
N GLU A 642 -15.96 -0.84 10.30
CA GLU A 642 -15.77 0.03 11.46
C GLU A 642 -17.07 0.26 12.22
N ILE A 643 -18.20 0.49 11.54
CA ILE A 643 -19.52 0.66 12.18
C ILE A 643 -19.90 -0.59 12.98
N ARG A 644 -19.75 -1.78 12.39
CA ARG A 644 -20.05 -3.06 13.06
C ARG A 644 -19.14 -3.33 14.25
N MET A 645 -17.85 -3.02 14.12
CA MET A 645 -16.88 -3.21 15.21
C MET A 645 -17.09 -2.21 16.33
N ASN A 646 -17.35 -0.94 15.99
CA ASN A 646 -17.48 0.13 16.96
C ASN A 646 -18.79 0.03 17.75
N MET A 647 -19.89 -0.45 17.16
CA MET A 647 -21.15 -0.59 17.90
C MET A 647 -21.09 -1.63 19.02
N SER A 648 -20.20 -2.64 18.93
CA SER A 648 -20.10 -3.74 19.90
C SER A 648 -18.99 -3.55 20.95
N ARG A 649 -18.29 -2.41 20.97
CA ARG A 649 -17.22 -2.14 21.92
C ARG A 649 -17.27 -0.70 22.45
N ARG A 650 -16.63 -0.49 23.60
CA ARG A 650 -16.33 0.86 24.09
C ARG A 650 -15.06 1.36 23.41
N LEU A 651 -15.11 2.58 22.89
CA LEU A 651 -13.97 3.27 22.31
C LEU A 651 -13.09 3.89 23.40
N ARG A 652 -11.82 4.15 23.07
CA ARG A 652 -10.83 4.77 23.95
C ARG A 652 -10.94 6.30 23.97
N GLY A 653 -11.57 6.90 22.95
CA GLY A 653 -11.71 8.35 22.80
C GLY A 653 -10.58 9.00 21.99
N ASN A 654 -9.55 8.25 21.58
CA ASN A 654 -8.42 8.74 20.79
C ASN A 654 -8.34 8.11 19.38
N GLU A 655 -9.43 7.50 18.91
CA GLU A 655 -9.52 6.93 17.58
C GLU A 655 -9.37 7.99 16.48
N PRO A 656 -8.67 7.69 15.37
CA PRO A 656 -8.49 8.66 14.27
C PRO A 656 -9.83 9.16 13.71
N GLY A 657 -10.00 10.48 13.76
CA GLY A 657 -11.19 11.18 13.27
C GLY A 657 -12.39 11.20 14.23
N LEU A 658 -12.27 10.65 15.44
CA LEU A 658 -13.29 10.79 16.49
C LEU A 658 -13.17 12.18 17.11
N VAL A 659 -14.22 12.99 17.01
CA VAL A 659 -14.22 14.39 17.45
C VAL A 659 -15.16 14.67 18.62
N GLY A 660 -16.06 13.75 18.94
CA GLY A 660 -16.83 13.75 20.19
C GLY A 660 -17.34 12.36 20.54
N TYR A 661 -17.28 11.99 21.82
CA TYR A 661 -17.76 10.70 22.32
C TYR A 661 -18.34 10.81 23.74
N TRP A 662 -19.67 10.67 23.84
CA TRP A 662 -20.41 10.70 25.09
C TRP A 662 -21.04 9.33 25.36
N GLN A 663 -20.54 8.61 26.37
CA GLN A 663 -21.09 7.29 26.73
C GLN A 663 -22.48 7.39 27.32
N LEU A 664 -22.80 8.50 28.01
CA LEU A 664 -24.06 8.72 28.72
C LEU A 664 -24.34 7.61 29.74
N ASN A 665 -23.32 7.26 30.53
CA ASN A 665 -23.38 6.22 31.56
C ASN A 665 -22.88 6.69 32.94
N GLU A 666 -22.74 7.99 33.14
CA GLU A 666 -22.21 8.62 34.36
C GLU A 666 -23.09 8.36 35.59
N GLY A 667 -24.40 8.14 35.37
CA GLY A 667 -25.35 7.71 36.39
C GLY A 667 -25.76 8.78 37.41
N GLN A 668 -25.10 9.94 37.40
CA GLN A 668 -25.42 11.08 38.27
C GLN A 668 -24.85 12.39 37.72
N GLY A 669 -25.38 13.52 38.21
CA GLY A 669 -24.95 14.87 37.82
C GLY A 669 -25.61 15.37 36.53
N THR A 670 -25.20 16.57 36.11
CA THR A 670 -25.76 17.31 34.97
C THR A 670 -24.78 17.48 33.81
N VAL A 671 -23.67 16.74 33.81
CA VAL A 671 -22.62 16.82 32.80
C VAL A 671 -22.54 15.49 32.05
N ALA A 672 -22.58 15.55 30.73
CA ALA A 672 -22.24 14.44 29.84
C ALA A 672 -20.78 14.60 29.42
N ASN A 673 -19.91 13.68 29.83
CA ASN A 673 -18.48 13.80 29.59
C ASN A 673 -18.13 13.40 28.16
N ASP A 674 -17.35 14.25 27.49
CA ASP A 674 -16.68 13.87 26.25
C ASP A 674 -15.38 13.12 26.60
N LEU A 675 -15.25 11.88 26.12
CA LEU A 675 -14.07 11.05 26.34
C LEU A 675 -12.96 11.31 25.33
N THR A 676 -13.19 12.16 24.33
CA THR A 676 -12.12 12.59 23.42
C THR A 676 -11.22 13.64 24.08
N GLY A 677 -10.02 13.80 23.54
CA GLY A 677 -9.11 14.88 23.96
C GLY A 677 -9.60 16.29 23.64
N ASN A 678 -10.77 16.46 23.01
CA ASN A 678 -11.31 17.75 22.60
C ASN A 678 -12.10 18.46 23.71
N GLY A 679 -12.50 17.74 24.76
CA GLY A 679 -13.16 18.34 25.93
C GLY A 679 -14.54 18.93 25.65
N ASN A 680 -15.30 18.37 24.71
CA ASN A 680 -16.63 18.84 24.32
C ASN A 680 -17.72 18.40 25.32
N ALA A 681 -17.52 18.63 26.62
CA ALA A 681 -18.47 18.21 27.64
C ALA A 681 -19.86 18.85 27.43
N GLY A 682 -20.90 18.03 27.48
CA GLY A 682 -22.29 18.44 27.34
C GLY A 682 -22.94 18.81 28.67
N THR A 683 -23.87 19.76 28.65
CA THR A 683 -24.71 20.09 29.82
C THR A 683 -26.11 19.52 29.65
N ILE A 684 -26.52 18.67 30.58
CA ILE A 684 -27.82 17.99 30.61
C ILE A 684 -28.90 18.97 31.09
N GLN A 685 -29.98 19.09 30.32
CA GLN A 685 -31.15 19.91 30.60
C GLN A 685 -32.36 18.97 30.76
N GLY A 686 -32.79 18.71 31.99
CA GLY A 686 -34.00 17.94 32.32
C GLY A 686 -33.89 16.41 32.15
N ALA A 687 -33.05 15.90 31.25
CA ALA A 687 -32.89 14.45 31.03
C ALA A 687 -32.37 13.72 32.29
N GLN A 688 -32.86 12.51 32.52
CA GLN A 688 -32.62 11.76 33.77
C GLN A 688 -31.81 10.49 33.52
N TRP A 689 -30.94 10.14 34.47
CA TRP A 689 -30.20 8.88 34.44
C TRP A 689 -31.14 7.70 34.69
N GLN A 690 -31.29 6.80 33.72
CA GLN A 690 -32.02 5.56 33.89
C GLN A 690 -31.04 4.43 34.13
N ARG A 691 -31.21 3.73 35.26
CA ARG A 691 -30.49 2.49 35.53
C ARG A 691 -31.01 1.38 34.62
N LEU A 692 -30.11 0.71 33.90
CA LEU A 692 -30.46 -0.46 33.10
C LEU A 692 -30.60 -1.69 34.02
N PRO A 693 -31.59 -2.59 33.80
CA PRO A 693 -31.71 -3.82 34.56
C PRO A 693 -30.41 -4.64 34.45
N ALA A 694 -30.04 -5.34 35.53
CA ALA A 694 -28.81 -6.13 35.62
C ALA A 694 -28.90 -7.41 34.78
N SER A 695 -28.88 -7.23 33.47
CA SER A 695 -28.60 -8.19 32.40
C SER A 695 -28.72 -7.37 31.11
N ILE A 696 -27.58 -7.02 30.50
CA ILE A 696 -27.33 -6.86 29.05
C ILE A 696 -25.93 -6.25 28.80
N LEU A 697 -25.26 -5.62 29.77
CA LEU A 697 -23.82 -5.30 29.65
C LEU A 697 -23.13 -5.38 31.02
N THR A 698 -22.75 -6.58 31.46
CA THR A 698 -21.63 -6.67 32.40
C THR A 698 -20.36 -6.33 31.61
N PRO A 699 -19.50 -5.42 32.11
CA PRO A 699 -18.14 -5.36 31.61
C PRO A 699 -17.55 -6.74 31.86
N VAL A 700 -17.13 -7.43 30.81
CA VAL A 700 -16.11 -8.44 30.98
C VAL A 700 -14.87 -7.64 31.37
N ASN A 701 -14.63 -7.47 32.68
CA ASN A 701 -13.28 -7.32 33.18
C ASN A 701 -12.61 -8.66 32.86
N LEU A 702 -12.09 -8.77 31.64
CA LEU A 702 -11.10 -9.78 31.34
C LEU A 702 -9.96 -9.47 32.31
N PRO A 703 -9.52 -10.41 33.15
CA PRO A 703 -8.17 -10.33 33.68
C PRO A 703 -7.26 -10.04 32.49
N ASP A 704 -6.23 -9.23 32.65
CA ASP A 704 -5.26 -8.87 31.60
C ASP A 704 -4.56 -10.09 30.94
N ASN A 705 -4.97 -11.33 31.24
CA ASN A 705 -4.66 -12.54 30.50
C ASN A 705 -5.88 -13.50 30.48
N ALA A 706 -6.81 -13.31 29.54
CA ALA A 706 -7.57 -14.37 28.85
C ALA A 706 -8.79 -13.74 28.16
N SER A 707 -8.59 -13.17 26.97
CA SER A 707 -9.67 -13.10 25.97
C SER A 707 -10.36 -14.46 25.98
N ALA A 708 -11.63 -14.52 26.38
CA ALA A 708 -12.37 -15.78 26.29
C ALA A 708 -12.43 -16.14 24.80
N THR A 709 -11.58 -17.08 24.39
CA THR A 709 -11.52 -17.56 23.02
C THR A 709 -12.84 -18.26 22.71
N VAL A 710 -13.79 -17.54 22.11
CA VAL A 710 -15.12 -18.06 21.74
C VAL A 710 -15.03 -18.86 20.43
N PHE A 711 -14.09 -18.51 19.56
CA PHE A 711 -13.79 -19.25 18.34
C PHE A 711 -12.29 -19.25 18.09
N GLN A 712 -11.71 -20.42 17.89
CA GLN A 712 -10.32 -20.54 17.45
C GLN A 712 -10.22 -21.64 16.41
N LEU A 713 -9.89 -21.27 15.17
CA LEU A 713 -9.38 -22.16 14.13
C LEU A 713 -7.84 -22.15 14.22
N THR A 714 -7.19 -23.29 14.35
CA THR A 714 -5.73 -23.40 14.21
C THR A 714 -5.41 -24.54 13.29
N GLY A 715 -4.48 -24.37 12.36
CA GLY A 715 -4.18 -25.43 11.44
C GLY A 715 -2.94 -25.21 10.60
N ARG A 716 -2.25 -26.30 10.28
CA ARG A 716 -1.17 -26.27 9.30
C ARG A 716 -1.76 -26.46 7.92
N SER A 717 -1.27 -25.69 6.96
CA SER A 717 -1.71 -25.80 5.57
C SER A 717 -0.51 -25.72 4.65
N SER A 718 -0.47 -26.62 3.68
CA SER A 718 0.52 -26.60 2.61
C SER A 718 -0.13 -26.86 1.25
N VAL A 719 0.32 -26.12 0.25
CA VAL A 719 -0.13 -26.24 -1.14
C VAL A 719 1.10 -26.27 -2.04
N SER A 720 1.20 -27.32 -2.86
CA SER A 720 2.20 -27.43 -3.91
C SER A 720 1.53 -27.48 -5.27
N ILE A 721 2.03 -26.73 -6.25
CA ILE A 721 1.57 -26.78 -7.64
C ILE A 721 2.74 -27.20 -8.54
N LEU A 722 2.54 -28.17 -9.43
CA LEU A 722 3.59 -28.72 -10.30
C LEU A 722 4.86 -29.14 -9.53
N ASN A 723 4.69 -29.83 -8.39
CA ASN A 723 5.75 -30.21 -7.45
C ASN A 723 6.51 -29.03 -6.81
N ARG A 724 5.95 -27.82 -6.83
CA ARG A 724 6.50 -26.64 -6.16
C ARG A 724 5.63 -26.22 -4.99
N GLN A 725 6.16 -26.27 -3.78
CA GLN A 725 5.46 -25.75 -2.60
C GLN A 725 5.32 -24.23 -2.68
N ILE A 726 4.08 -23.75 -2.84
CA ILE A 726 3.74 -22.32 -2.93
C ILE A 726 3.44 -21.75 -1.55
N PHE A 727 2.89 -22.60 -0.67
CA PHE A 727 2.40 -22.21 0.63
C PHE A 727 2.72 -23.33 1.62
N ASN A 728 3.34 -23.01 2.76
CA ASN A 728 3.55 -23.96 3.87
C ASN A 728 3.67 -23.21 5.19
N GLY A 729 2.67 -23.33 6.06
CA GLY A 729 2.70 -22.69 7.36
C GLY A 729 1.51 -22.96 8.24
N ASP A 730 1.55 -22.39 9.43
CA ASP A 730 0.45 -22.41 10.38
C ASP A 730 -0.48 -21.23 10.14
N ILE A 731 -1.76 -21.52 10.02
CA ILE A 731 -2.87 -20.57 9.96
C ILE A 731 -3.58 -20.62 11.30
N GLN A 732 -3.85 -19.45 11.89
CA GLN A 732 -4.74 -19.36 13.04
C GLN A 732 -5.81 -18.29 12.77
N ILE A 733 -7.03 -18.56 13.19
CA ILE A 733 -8.09 -17.56 13.27
C ILE A 733 -8.60 -17.60 14.71
N VAL A 734 -8.35 -16.54 15.47
CA VAL A 734 -8.84 -16.41 16.84
C VAL A 734 -9.87 -15.28 16.85
N ASN A 735 -11.13 -15.65 17.09
CA ASN A 735 -12.30 -14.79 16.92
C ASN A 735 -12.37 -14.22 15.48
N ASP A 736 -11.90 -12.99 15.27
CA ASP A 736 -11.86 -12.26 13.99
C ASP A 736 -10.42 -11.95 13.48
N GLN A 737 -9.40 -12.33 14.26
CA GLN A 737 -7.99 -12.13 13.89
C GLN A 737 -7.46 -13.36 13.17
N PHE A 738 -6.97 -13.17 11.95
CA PHE A 738 -6.28 -14.19 11.16
C PHE A 738 -4.76 -14.01 11.33
N SER A 739 -4.01 -15.06 11.61
CA SER A 739 -2.55 -15.04 11.58
C SER A 739 -2.01 -16.18 10.74
N TYR A 740 -0.89 -15.91 10.08
CA TYR A 740 -0.16 -16.87 9.28
C TYR A 740 1.33 -16.81 9.61
N GLN A 741 1.92 -17.98 9.85
CA GLN A 741 3.34 -18.14 10.09
C GLN A 741 3.89 -19.25 9.18
N GLY A 742 4.64 -18.89 8.14
CA GLY A 742 5.22 -19.87 7.21
C GLY A 742 5.86 -19.28 5.95
N GLU A 743 6.23 -20.17 5.02
CA GLU A 743 6.82 -19.80 3.73
C GLU A 743 5.76 -19.61 2.64
N LEU A 744 5.80 -18.45 1.97
CA LEU A 744 4.96 -18.09 0.84
C LEU A 744 5.84 -17.86 -0.41
N SER A 745 5.87 -18.85 -1.30
CA SER A 745 6.70 -18.83 -2.52
C SER A 745 5.85 -18.75 -3.79
N LEU A 746 5.52 -17.52 -4.19
CA LEU A 746 4.66 -17.24 -5.35
C LEU A 746 5.38 -17.39 -6.71
N PHE A 747 6.72 -17.40 -6.75
CA PHE A 747 7.51 -17.33 -7.98
C PHE A 747 8.37 -18.59 -8.24
N PRO A 748 8.75 -18.89 -9.51
CA PRO A 748 9.61 -20.02 -9.86
C PRO A 748 11.04 -19.90 -9.31
N GLN A 749 11.79 -21.00 -9.23
CA GLN A 749 13.22 -20.96 -8.92
C GLN A 749 13.99 -20.12 -9.97
N GLY A 750 14.82 -19.18 -9.50
CA GLY A 750 15.54 -18.22 -10.35
C GLY A 750 14.82 -16.88 -10.55
N PHE A 751 13.62 -16.69 -10.01
CA PHE A 751 12.94 -15.40 -10.04
C PHE A 751 13.59 -14.42 -9.04
N PRO A 752 13.76 -13.13 -9.40
CA PRO A 752 14.48 -12.18 -8.56
C PRO A 752 13.85 -11.96 -7.17
N LEU A 753 12.52 -12.09 -7.01
CA LEU A 753 11.79 -11.75 -5.80
C LEU A 753 11.52 -12.98 -4.90
N GLN A 754 12.05 -12.97 -3.67
CA GLN A 754 11.72 -13.92 -2.60
C GLN A 754 11.04 -13.17 -1.43
N VAL A 755 10.08 -13.79 -0.73
CA VAL A 755 9.36 -13.19 0.41
C VAL A 755 9.13 -14.22 1.52
N ASN A 756 9.81 -14.06 2.66
CA ASN A 756 9.74 -15.00 3.80
C ASN A 756 9.37 -14.25 5.08
N GLY A 757 8.29 -14.58 5.80
CA GLY A 757 7.99 -13.86 7.04
C GLY A 757 6.69 -14.22 7.77
N HIS A 758 6.48 -13.56 8.90
CA HIS A 758 5.31 -13.70 9.76
C HIS A 758 4.27 -12.65 9.36
N LEU A 759 3.06 -13.07 8.98
CA LEU A 759 1.99 -12.19 8.51
C LEU A 759 0.77 -12.32 9.42
N GLU A 760 0.28 -11.19 9.94
CA GLU A 760 -0.92 -11.14 10.80
C GLU A 760 -1.96 -10.22 10.16
N GLY A 761 -3.24 -10.52 10.34
CA GLY A 761 -4.27 -9.90 9.55
C GLY A 761 -5.68 -10.18 10.03
N PHE A 762 -6.65 -9.79 9.23
CA PHE A 762 -8.05 -10.06 9.50
C PHE A 762 -8.75 -10.48 8.21
N LEU A 763 -9.77 -11.32 8.40
CA LEU A 763 -10.65 -11.76 7.34
C LEU A 763 -12.07 -11.31 7.68
N SER A 764 -12.68 -10.52 6.81
CA SER A 764 -14.09 -10.13 6.92
C SER A 764 -14.79 -10.31 5.57
N ASN A 765 -16.12 -10.23 5.54
CA ASN A 765 -16.98 -10.52 4.38
C ASN A 765 -16.56 -9.88 3.04
N SER A 766 -15.75 -8.81 3.08
CA SER A 766 -15.29 -8.12 1.88
C SER A 766 -13.85 -7.59 1.97
N ASN A 767 -13.13 -7.84 3.08
CA ASN A 767 -11.75 -7.39 3.26
C ASN A 767 -10.90 -8.54 3.79
N PHE A 768 -9.96 -8.99 2.95
CA PHE A 768 -8.79 -9.77 3.32
C PHE A 768 -7.62 -8.80 3.45
N HIS A 769 -7.03 -8.72 4.65
CA HIS A 769 -5.84 -7.91 4.93
C HIS A 769 -4.85 -8.75 5.71
N LEU A 770 -3.65 -8.98 5.18
CA LEU A 770 -2.51 -9.57 5.89
C LEU A 770 -1.37 -8.58 5.92
N ALA A 771 -0.74 -8.36 7.06
CA ALA A 771 0.44 -7.53 7.15
C ALA A 771 1.46 -8.08 8.14
N GLY A 772 2.74 -7.98 7.83
CA GLY A 772 3.76 -8.42 8.77
C GLY A 772 5.16 -8.39 8.23
N ASN A 773 6.12 -8.64 9.11
CA ASN A 773 7.53 -8.51 8.78
C ASN A 773 7.95 -9.67 7.89
N VAL A 774 8.61 -9.34 6.79
CA VAL A 774 9.12 -10.26 5.79
C VAL A 774 10.59 -9.95 5.49
N ASN A 775 11.36 -10.97 5.18
CA ASN A 775 12.63 -10.89 4.51
C ASN A 775 12.35 -10.98 3.01
N THR A 776 12.71 -9.96 2.26
CA THR A 776 12.53 -10.00 0.80
C THR A 776 13.80 -9.70 0.06
N SER A 777 14.17 -10.55 -0.89
CA SER A 777 15.29 -10.34 -1.79
C SER A 777 14.74 -10.05 -3.19
N LEU A 778 15.19 -8.99 -3.86
CA LEU A 778 14.88 -8.67 -5.25
C LEU A 778 16.17 -8.59 -6.06
N ALA A 779 16.39 -9.53 -6.97
CA ALA A 779 17.55 -9.59 -7.87
C ALA A 779 18.91 -9.61 -7.12
N GLY A 780 18.95 -10.23 -5.94
CA GLY A 780 20.13 -10.29 -5.08
C GLY A 780 20.30 -9.12 -4.11
N PHE A 781 19.30 -8.23 -3.99
CA PHE A 781 19.28 -7.18 -2.97
C PHE A 781 18.17 -7.40 -1.95
N ASP A 782 18.52 -7.38 -0.67
CA ASP A 782 17.55 -7.56 0.42
C ASP A 782 16.92 -6.23 0.83
N LEU A 783 15.59 -6.17 0.94
CA LEU A 783 14.91 -5.12 1.68
C LEU A 783 15.02 -5.42 3.18
N VAL A 784 15.67 -4.52 3.91
CA VAL A 784 15.86 -4.59 5.36
C VAL A 784 14.62 -4.04 6.06
N ASN A 785 14.18 -4.65 7.16
CA ASN A 785 12.94 -4.27 7.86
C ASN A 785 11.71 -4.27 6.93
N ALA A 786 11.64 -5.21 5.99
CA ALA A 786 10.52 -5.27 5.08
C ALA A 786 9.24 -5.76 5.78
N ARG A 787 8.12 -5.18 5.37
CA ARG A 787 6.77 -5.44 5.85
C ARG A 787 5.89 -5.66 4.62
N ALA A 788 5.38 -6.88 4.45
CA ALA A 788 4.39 -7.15 3.41
C ALA A 788 3.01 -6.75 3.91
N ILE A 789 2.17 -6.32 2.99
CA ILE A 789 0.76 -6.00 3.17
C ILE A 789 0.04 -6.65 1.98
N ILE A 790 -0.91 -7.53 2.23
CA ILE A 790 -1.71 -8.22 1.21
C ILE A 790 -3.16 -7.83 1.47
N ASP A 791 -3.71 -7.03 0.57
CA ASP A 791 -5.12 -6.66 0.51
C ASP A 791 -5.80 -7.35 -0.67
N ASN A 792 -7.13 -7.49 -0.63
CA ASN A 792 -7.97 -8.12 -1.67
C ASN A 792 -7.37 -8.22 -3.08
N ASN A 793 -6.89 -7.10 -3.65
CA ASN A 793 -6.34 -7.01 -5.00
C ASN A 793 -4.91 -6.45 -5.08
N ARG A 794 -4.20 -6.30 -3.95
CA ARG A 794 -2.89 -5.64 -3.90
C ARG A 794 -1.95 -6.32 -2.92
N LEU A 795 -0.79 -6.75 -3.40
CA LEU A 795 0.35 -7.07 -2.55
C LEU A 795 1.29 -5.86 -2.52
N SER A 796 1.62 -5.37 -1.34
CA SER A 796 2.50 -4.23 -1.09
C SER A 796 3.60 -4.62 -0.12
N VAL A 797 4.87 -4.68 -0.54
CA VAL A 797 6.01 -4.91 0.36
C VAL A 797 6.72 -3.59 0.62
N GLN A 798 6.77 -3.15 1.88
CA GLN A 798 7.41 -1.92 2.31
C GLN A 798 8.67 -2.23 3.10
N GLY A 799 9.85 -1.76 2.69
CA GLY A 799 11.07 -2.01 3.46
C GLY A 799 12.18 -1.03 3.11
N ASN A 800 13.25 -1.03 3.89
CA ASN A 800 14.42 -0.20 3.62
C ASN A 800 15.35 -0.91 2.63
N TRP A 801 15.41 -0.39 1.42
CA TRP A 801 16.40 -0.81 0.44
C TRP A 801 17.55 0.19 0.44
N LEU A 802 18.78 -0.26 0.77
CA LEU A 802 19.98 0.59 0.86
C LEU A 802 19.80 1.85 1.74
N GLY A 803 18.97 1.76 2.80
CA GLY A 803 18.73 2.84 3.76
C GLY A 803 17.52 3.74 3.45
N VAL A 804 16.73 3.46 2.41
CA VAL A 804 15.55 4.26 2.02
C VAL A 804 14.29 3.40 1.99
N MET A 805 13.21 3.90 2.59
CA MET A 805 11.91 3.22 2.60
C MET A 805 11.35 3.11 1.18
N THR A 806 11.17 1.88 0.73
CA THR A 806 10.70 1.51 -0.61
C THR A 806 9.42 0.69 -0.47
N THR A 807 8.41 1.03 -1.27
CA THR A 807 7.16 0.25 -1.35
C THR A 807 7.05 -0.43 -2.72
N LEU A 808 6.98 -1.76 -2.73
CA LEU A 808 6.79 -2.61 -3.89
C LEU A 808 5.31 -3.00 -3.98
N ASN A 809 4.58 -2.41 -4.93
CA ASN A 809 3.17 -2.74 -5.15
C ASN A 809 3.03 -3.71 -6.33
N VAL A 810 2.19 -4.72 -6.15
CA VAL A 810 1.78 -5.69 -7.16
C VAL A 810 0.25 -5.56 -7.27
N ASP A 811 -0.23 -4.94 -8.35
CA ASP A 811 -1.66 -4.89 -8.70
C ASP A 811 -1.92 -5.95 -9.78
N THR A 812 -2.80 -6.90 -9.48
CA THR A 812 -3.07 -8.06 -10.33
C THR A 812 -4.05 -7.77 -11.48
N ARG A 813 -4.63 -6.57 -11.54
CA ARG A 813 -5.70 -6.24 -12.52
C ARG A 813 -5.23 -6.12 -13.97
N ASN A 814 -3.95 -5.87 -14.24
CA ASN A 814 -3.45 -5.56 -15.58
C ASN A 814 -2.39 -6.52 -16.13
N GLN A 815 -2.11 -7.66 -15.48
CA GLN A 815 -1.01 -8.59 -15.85
C GLN A 815 0.38 -7.94 -16.00
N LEU A 816 0.56 -6.71 -15.54
CA LEU A 816 1.79 -5.93 -15.57
C LEU A 816 2.27 -5.72 -14.13
N LEU A 817 3.49 -6.17 -13.82
CA LEU A 817 4.15 -5.87 -12.56
C LEU A 817 4.58 -4.40 -12.56
N LEU A 818 3.67 -3.51 -12.12
CA LEU A 818 3.90 -2.08 -12.09
C LEU A 818 4.53 -1.65 -10.76
N LEU A 819 5.86 -1.50 -10.73
CA LEU A 819 6.57 -0.99 -9.57
C LEU A 819 6.52 0.53 -9.55
N GLN A 820 5.53 1.08 -8.85
CA GLN A 820 5.43 2.51 -8.58
C GLN A 820 6.00 2.83 -7.20
N GLY A 821 7.17 3.48 -7.19
CA GLY A 821 7.75 4.09 -6.00
C GLY A 821 8.78 5.15 -6.41
N THR A 822 8.76 6.29 -5.74
CA THR A 822 9.80 7.32 -5.91
C THR A 822 11.00 6.92 -5.07
N VAL A 823 12.00 6.26 -5.67
CA VAL A 823 13.20 5.88 -4.93
C VAL A 823 14.21 7.03 -5.01
N GLY A 824 14.39 7.73 -3.90
CA GLY A 824 15.47 8.70 -3.73
C GLY A 824 16.80 7.97 -3.53
N ILE A 825 17.44 7.49 -4.60
CA ILE A 825 18.74 6.80 -4.48
C ILE A 825 19.86 7.84 -4.60
N ASN A 826 20.80 7.81 -3.66
CA ASN A 826 22.10 8.47 -3.79
C ASN A 826 23.07 7.54 -4.53
N LEU A 827 22.97 7.50 -5.86
CA LEU A 827 23.92 6.77 -6.70
C LEU A 827 25.03 7.72 -7.13
N TRP A 828 26.27 7.38 -6.79
CA TRP A 828 27.44 8.15 -7.23
C TRP A 828 27.40 9.63 -6.81
N GLY A 829 26.72 9.95 -5.71
CA GLY A 829 26.57 11.32 -5.20
C GLY A 829 25.41 12.12 -5.80
N LEU A 830 24.48 11.48 -6.52
CA LEU A 830 23.36 12.10 -7.23
C LEU A 830 22.02 11.67 -6.62
N GLN A 831 21.11 12.62 -6.38
CA GLN A 831 19.72 12.31 -6.02
C GLN A 831 18.90 12.05 -7.28
N THR A 832 18.13 10.96 -7.27
CA THR A 832 17.39 10.47 -8.43
C THR A 832 15.94 10.17 -8.06
N ASN A 833 15.01 10.36 -9.00
CA ASN A 833 13.64 9.83 -8.92
C ASN A 833 13.49 8.79 -10.01
N LEU A 834 13.29 7.53 -9.63
CA LEU A 834 13.28 6.39 -10.54
C LEU A 834 11.91 5.71 -10.56
N SER A 835 11.48 5.26 -11.72
CA SER A 835 10.37 4.33 -11.93
C SER A 835 10.95 3.00 -12.43
N VAL A 836 10.43 1.88 -11.90
CA VAL A 836 10.94 0.54 -12.21
C VAL A 836 9.88 -0.20 -13.01
N GLU A 837 10.27 -0.80 -14.13
CA GLU A 837 9.43 -1.68 -14.94
C GLU A 837 10.12 -3.05 -15.06
N ILE A 838 9.43 -4.12 -14.69
CA ILE A 838 9.98 -5.48 -14.75
C ILE A 838 9.14 -6.32 -15.71
N ASP A 839 9.78 -6.82 -16.76
CA ASP A 839 9.21 -7.75 -17.74
C ASP A 839 9.82 -9.14 -17.52
N GLY A 840 8.95 -10.14 -17.32
CA GLY A 840 9.34 -11.53 -17.03
C GLY A 840 10.20 -12.19 -18.10
N ASN A 841 10.26 -11.65 -19.32
CA ASN A 841 11.09 -12.18 -20.42
C ASN A 841 12.31 -11.30 -20.76
N ARG A 842 12.37 -10.05 -20.28
CA ARG A 842 13.38 -9.05 -20.71
C ARG A 842 14.27 -8.49 -19.60
N GLY A 843 14.03 -8.87 -18.34
CA GLY A 843 14.78 -8.37 -17.17
C GLY A 843 14.16 -7.10 -16.58
N ALA A 844 14.93 -6.37 -15.76
CA ALA A 844 14.46 -5.14 -15.11
C ALA A 844 15.01 -3.90 -15.85
N MET A 845 14.10 -3.02 -16.26
CA MET A 845 14.43 -1.68 -16.77
C MET A 845 14.05 -0.65 -15.71
N VAL A 846 15.00 0.20 -15.32
CA VAL A 846 14.74 1.29 -14.38
C VAL A 846 14.94 2.60 -15.11
N GLN A 847 13.91 3.43 -15.21
CA GLN A 847 13.96 4.71 -15.92
C GLN A 847 13.61 5.85 -14.97
N GLY A 848 14.32 6.98 -15.07
CA GLY A 848 14.01 8.14 -14.26
C GLY A 848 14.79 9.38 -14.62
N THR A 849 14.78 10.35 -13.71
CA THR A 849 15.50 11.62 -13.89
C THR A 849 16.49 11.86 -12.76
N ILE A 850 17.66 12.40 -13.10
CA ILE A 850 18.65 12.85 -12.12
C ILE A 850 18.59 14.38 -12.00
N GLN A 851 18.94 14.93 -10.84
CA GLN A 851 19.09 16.38 -10.71
C GLN A 851 20.23 16.86 -11.62
N GLY A 852 20.02 17.98 -12.31
CA GLY A 852 21.07 18.59 -13.15
C GLY A 852 22.34 18.88 -12.34
N LEU A 853 23.50 18.59 -12.93
CA LEU A 853 24.81 18.75 -12.28
C LEU A 853 25.50 20.02 -12.73
N ASN A 854 26.21 20.64 -11.79
CA ASN A 854 27.10 21.75 -12.05
C ASN A 854 28.36 21.57 -11.20
N VAL A 855 29.48 21.31 -11.86
CA VAL A 855 30.75 20.96 -11.22
C VAL A 855 31.80 22.00 -11.63
N LEU A 856 32.63 22.40 -10.65
CA LEU A 856 33.73 23.34 -10.83
C LEU A 856 33.30 24.66 -11.51
N ASN A 857 32.33 25.35 -10.90
CA ASN A 857 31.79 26.65 -11.36
C ASN A 857 31.35 26.67 -12.84
N GLY A 858 30.80 25.56 -13.36
CA GLY A 858 30.27 25.49 -14.72
C GLY A 858 31.23 24.96 -15.76
N ALA A 859 32.44 24.51 -15.37
CA ALA A 859 33.36 23.82 -16.28
C ALA A 859 32.77 22.50 -16.81
N PHE A 860 31.95 21.83 -15.99
CA PHE A 860 31.05 20.74 -16.41
C PHE A 860 29.63 21.01 -15.92
N ARG A 861 28.66 20.99 -16.83
CA ARG A 861 27.22 20.95 -16.50
C ARG A 861 26.55 19.81 -17.24
N LEU A 862 25.61 19.16 -16.59
CA LEU A 862 24.77 18.12 -17.18
C LEU A 862 23.30 18.46 -16.91
N THR A 863 22.51 18.60 -17.95
CA THR A 863 21.08 18.95 -17.93
C THR A 863 20.28 18.00 -18.82
N GLY A 864 18.96 18.09 -18.80
CA GLY A 864 18.11 17.30 -19.69
C GLY A 864 18.30 17.66 -21.17
N ALA A 865 18.06 16.68 -22.04
CA ALA A 865 18.06 16.88 -23.49
C ALA A 865 16.96 17.88 -23.91
N GLY A 866 17.15 18.57 -25.04
CA GLY A 866 16.15 19.52 -25.56
C GLY A 866 15.78 20.69 -24.62
N GLY A 867 16.65 21.05 -23.67
CA GLY A 867 16.41 22.14 -22.72
C GLY A 867 15.63 21.76 -21.46
N GLN A 868 15.39 20.47 -21.23
CA GLN A 868 14.80 19.98 -19.97
C GLN A 868 15.74 20.20 -18.78
N PRO A 869 15.21 20.46 -17.56
CA PRO A 869 16.04 20.75 -16.39
C PRO A 869 16.85 19.54 -15.91
N ASN A 870 16.32 18.32 -16.08
CA ASN A 870 16.87 17.09 -15.50
C ASN A 870 17.22 16.06 -16.58
N PRO A 871 18.44 15.49 -16.58
CA PRO A 871 18.83 14.37 -17.45
C PRO A 871 18.03 13.10 -17.15
N SER A 872 17.79 12.31 -18.20
CA SER A 872 17.17 10.99 -18.08
C SER A 872 18.22 9.91 -17.81
N ILE A 873 17.91 8.95 -16.96
CA ILE A 873 18.75 7.79 -16.66
C ILE A 873 17.98 6.51 -16.93
N LEU A 874 18.63 5.55 -17.59
CA LEU A 874 18.12 4.21 -17.84
C LEU A 874 19.10 3.18 -17.29
N PHE A 875 18.65 2.31 -16.39
CA PHE A 875 19.40 1.14 -15.95
C PHE A 875 18.87 -0.11 -16.65
N GLN A 876 19.79 -0.96 -17.07
CA GLN A 876 19.46 -2.29 -17.59
C GLN A 876 20.09 -3.34 -16.68
N VAL A 877 19.25 -4.22 -16.12
CA VAL A 877 19.68 -5.37 -15.33
C VAL A 877 19.25 -6.64 -16.07
N THR A 878 20.24 -7.40 -16.54
CA THR A 878 20.04 -8.75 -17.08
C THR A 878 20.70 -9.75 -16.14
N PRO A 879 20.18 -10.99 -16.01
CA PRO A 879 20.70 -12.00 -15.05
C PRO A 879 22.19 -12.37 -15.23
N GLN A 880 22.83 -11.95 -16.32
CA GLN A 880 24.15 -12.41 -16.76
C GLN A 880 25.17 -11.29 -16.95
N GLN A 881 24.80 -10.00 -16.75
CA GLN A 881 25.70 -8.87 -16.96
C GLN A 881 25.73 -7.91 -15.75
N PRO A 882 26.88 -7.25 -15.48
CA PRO A 882 26.97 -6.23 -14.43
C PRO A 882 26.04 -5.05 -14.74
N LEU A 883 25.56 -4.38 -13.68
CA LEU A 883 24.70 -3.20 -13.78
C LEU A 883 25.35 -2.14 -14.68
N THR A 884 24.67 -1.79 -15.77
CA THR A 884 25.03 -0.66 -16.64
C THR A 884 23.92 0.39 -16.58
N ALA A 885 24.32 1.65 -16.47
CA ALA A 885 23.42 2.79 -16.52
C ALA A 885 23.80 3.70 -17.69
N ASN A 886 22.82 4.12 -18.47
CA ASN A 886 22.98 5.10 -19.54
C ASN A 886 22.24 6.38 -19.14
N ILE A 887 23.00 7.45 -18.93
CA ILE A 887 22.45 8.78 -18.68
C ILE A 887 22.41 9.53 -20.00
N SER A 888 21.23 9.94 -20.44
CA SER A 888 21.06 10.79 -21.63
C SER A 888 20.75 12.22 -21.21
N GLY A 889 21.51 13.18 -21.75
CA GLY A 889 21.32 14.60 -21.43
C GLY A 889 22.19 15.52 -22.27
N ALA A 890 21.98 16.82 -22.10
CA ALA A 890 22.82 17.86 -22.67
C ALA A 890 23.97 18.16 -21.69
N ILE A 891 25.21 18.10 -22.17
CA ILE A 891 26.40 18.49 -21.43
C ILE A 891 26.92 19.85 -21.89
N ARG A 892 27.50 20.59 -20.95
CA ARG A 892 28.44 21.68 -21.23
C ARG A 892 29.77 21.34 -20.58
N LEU A 893 30.81 21.06 -21.37
CA LEU A 893 32.14 20.70 -20.88
C LEU A 893 33.20 21.58 -21.54
N LEU A 894 33.92 22.39 -20.75
CA LEU A 894 34.99 23.26 -21.24
C LEU A 894 34.56 24.10 -22.46
N GLY A 895 33.31 24.59 -22.48
CA GLY A 895 32.72 25.36 -23.59
C GLY A 895 31.99 24.53 -24.66
N ILE A 896 32.30 23.24 -24.80
CA ILE A 896 31.57 22.33 -25.70
C ILE A 896 30.15 22.13 -25.17
N VAL A 897 29.15 22.32 -26.03
CA VAL A 897 27.75 21.97 -25.72
C VAL A 897 27.32 20.88 -26.68
N SER A 898 26.90 19.72 -26.15
CA SER A 898 26.42 18.60 -26.96
C SER A 898 25.38 17.77 -26.19
N GLU A 899 24.56 17.02 -26.90
CA GLU A 899 23.81 15.92 -26.30
C GLU A 899 24.68 14.67 -26.33
N THR A 900 24.77 13.97 -25.20
CA THR A 900 25.61 12.78 -25.07
C THR A 900 24.93 11.73 -24.21
N GLN A 901 25.40 10.49 -24.37
CA GLN A 901 25.06 9.38 -23.50
C GLN A 901 26.28 9.07 -22.63
N ILE A 902 26.10 9.16 -21.32
CA ILE A 902 27.12 8.81 -20.34
C ILE A 902 26.85 7.37 -19.92
N ALA A 903 27.76 6.47 -20.31
CA ALA A 903 27.75 5.10 -19.84
C ALA A 903 28.40 5.05 -18.46
N VAL A 904 27.72 4.41 -17.51
CA VAL A 904 28.21 4.19 -16.15
C VAL A 904 28.17 2.71 -15.85
N ALA A 905 29.34 2.14 -15.52
CA ALA A 905 29.50 0.73 -15.16
C ALA A 905 30.54 0.62 -14.05
N GLN A 906 30.29 -0.24 -13.05
CA GLN A 906 31.24 -0.56 -11.97
C GLN A 906 31.89 0.68 -11.31
N ASN A 907 31.10 1.73 -11.03
CA ASN A 907 31.59 2.97 -10.41
C ASN A 907 32.60 3.74 -11.29
N GLN A 908 32.56 3.54 -12.60
CA GLN A 908 33.26 4.35 -13.60
C GLN A 908 32.25 4.89 -14.60
N PHE A 909 32.35 6.18 -14.93
CA PHE A 909 31.64 6.78 -16.04
C PHE A 909 32.60 7.02 -17.20
N SER A 910 32.09 6.91 -18.42
CA SER A 910 32.78 7.38 -19.60
C SER A 910 31.80 7.96 -20.61
N PHE A 911 32.25 8.99 -21.33
CA PHE A 911 31.52 9.51 -22.47
C PHE A 911 32.46 10.17 -23.46
N ARG A 912 32.00 10.26 -24.70
CA ARG A 912 32.67 10.94 -25.79
C ARG A 912 31.82 12.12 -26.23
N THR A 913 32.46 13.27 -26.43
CA THR A 913 31.80 14.45 -26.98
C THR A 913 32.67 15.13 -28.00
N GLU A 914 32.05 15.79 -28.96
CA GLU A 914 32.72 16.55 -30.00
C GLU A 914 32.18 17.98 -30.03
N GLY A 915 33.06 18.95 -30.27
CA GLY A 915 32.69 20.35 -30.43
C GLY A 915 33.87 21.29 -30.23
N ARG A 916 33.58 22.59 -30.13
CA ARG A 916 34.62 23.62 -29.99
C ARG A 916 35.09 23.73 -28.54
N LEU A 917 36.28 23.22 -28.25
CA LEU A 917 36.94 23.36 -26.95
C LEU A 917 37.22 24.84 -26.65
N PHE A 918 36.77 25.32 -25.50
CA PHE A 918 36.72 26.74 -25.10
C PHE A 918 36.11 27.66 -26.16
N ASN A 919 35.17 27.16 -26.97
CA ASN A 919 34.63 27.83 -28.16
C ASN A 919 35.69 28.19 -29.24
N ALA A 920 36.94 27.73 -29.08
CA ALA A 920 38.07 28.16 -29.89
C ALA A 920 38.34 27.22 -31.08
N PHE A 921 38.50 25.92 -30.84
CA PHE A 921 38.89 24.94 -31.87
C PHE A 921 38.13 23.63 -31.74
N GLN A 922 37.83 22.98 -32.85
CA GLN A 922 37.15 21.68 -32.86
C GLN A 922 38.02 20.62 -32.19
N SER A 923 37.41 19.85 -31.30
CA SER A 923 38.04 18.72 -30.64
C SER A 923 37.04 17.60 -30.36
N VAL A 924 37.59 16.41 -30.23
CA VAL A 924 36.90 15.23 -29.70
C VAL A 924 37.47 15.00 -28.30
N LEU A 925 36.61 15.02 -27.29
CA LEU A 925 36.96 14.71 -25.91
C LEU A 925 36.46 13.32 -25.56
N GLU A 926 37.36 12.51 -24.99
CA GLU A 926 37.07 11.28 -24.28
C GLU A 926 37.22 11.56 -22.79
N VAL A 927 36.15 11.35 -22.04
CA VAL A 927 36.09 11.67 -20.61
C VAL A 927 35.82 10.38 -19.85
N GLN A 928 36.57 10.17 -18.77
CA GLN A 928 36.37 9.04 -17.86
C GLN A 928 36.61 9.44 -16.40
N GLY A 929 35.96 8.76 -15.46
CA GLY A 929 36.12 9.04 -14.04
C GLY A 929 35.32 8.11 -13.13
N GLN A 930 35.51 8.22 -11.81
CA GLN A 930 34.82 7.36 -10.82
C GLN A 930 33.56 7.99 -10.19
N GLN A 931 33.39 9.32 -10.25
CA GLN A 931 32.23 10.03 -9.69
C GLN A 931 31.90 11.29 -10.50
N LEU A 932 30.64 11.45 -10.91
CA LEU A 932 30.18 12.56 -11.76
C LEU A 932 30.10 13.91 -11.03
N ASN A 933 30.08 13.92 -9.70
CA ASN A 933 29.93 15.13 -8.88
C ASN A 933 31.28 15.71 -8.39
N ASN A 934 32.40 15.05 -8.65
CA ASN A 934 33.72 15.46 -8.16
C ASN A 934 34.68 15.72 -9.32
N ALA A 935 35.02 16.99 -9.55
CA ALA A 935 35.91 17.43 -10.63
C ALA A 935 37.30 16.76 -10.61
N ALA A 936 37.80 16.38 -9.43
CA ALA A 936 39.10 15.72 -9.29
C ALA A 936 39.14 14.33 -9.95
N ASN A 937 37.97 13.72 -10.16
CA ASN A 937 37.85 12.38 -10.72
C ASN A 937 37.68 12.38 -12.24
N PHE A 938 37.60 13.54 -12.90
CA PHE A 938 37.47 13.63 -14.35
C PHE A 938 38.83 13.64 -15.01
N ARG A 939 39.15 12.57 -15.74
CA ARG A 939 40.26 12.53 -16.69
C ARG A 939 39.72 12.79 -18.09
N ILE A 940 40.29 13.80 -18.75
CA ILE A 940 39.86 14.29 -20.05
C ILE A 940 41.03 14.12 -21.02
N ALA A 941 40.84 13.25 -21.99
CA ALA A 941 41.71 13.12 -23.15
C ALA A 941 41.07 13.85 -24.34
N GLY A 942 41.76 14.83 -24.91
CA GLY A 942 41.27 15.58 -26.07
C GLY A 942 42.14 15.33 -27.28
N ARG A 943 41.51 15.07 -28.43
CA ARG A 943 42.15 15.10 -29.74
C ARG A 943 41.64 16.31 -30.50
N MET A 944 42.56 17.18 -30.90
CA MET A 944 42.24 18.38 -31.66
C MET A 944 42.01 18.02 -33.14
N GLN A 945 41.19 18.81 -33.82
CA GLN A 945 40.93 18.64 -35.25
C GLN A 945 41.71 19.65 -36.11
N ASN A 946 41.47 19.59 -37.43
CA ASN A 946 42.24 20.29 -38.45
C ASN A 946 42.26 21.82 -38.31
N ASP A 947 41.27 22.43 -37.64
CA ASP A 947 41.21 23.89 -37.49
C ASP A 947 42.32 24.43 -36.57
N LEU A 948 42.65 23.72 -35.48
CA LEU A 948 43.84 24.03 -34.67
C LEU A 948 45.13 23.83 -35.49
N PHE A 949 45.20 22.78 -36.31
CA PHE A 949 46.42 22.48 -37.09
C PHE A 949 46.68 23.60 -38.10
N GLY A 950 45.63 24.01 -38.83
CA GLY A 950 45.70 25.14 -39.75
C GLY A 950 46.08 26.45 -39.04
N TYR A 951 45.52 26.69 -37.85
CA TYR A 951 45.86 27.86 -37.02
C TYR A 951 47.33 27.85 -36.59
N LEU A 952 47.81 26.76 -36.00
CA LEU A 952 49.21 26.61 -35.58
C LEU A 952 50.17 26.70 -36.76
N ASN A 953 49.87 26.02 -37.87
CA ASN A 953 50.70 26.07 -39.09
C ASN A 953 50.85 27.52 -39.59
N ARG A 954 49.76 28.29 -39.61
CA ARG A 954 49.77 29.68 -40.08
C ARG A 954 50.49 30.61 -39.11
N GLU A 955 50.01 30.70 -37.86
CA GLU A 955 50.48 31.71 -36.90
C GLU A 955 51.90 31.44 -36.43
N THR A 956 52.28 30.16 -36.29
CA THR A 956 53.66 29.78 -35.93
C THR A 956 54.62 30.08 -37.08
N SER A 957 54.25 29.77 -38.33
CA SER A 957 55.10 30.06 -39.50
C SER A 957 55.27 31.56 -39.70
N LEU A 958 54.21 32.36 -39.50
CA LEU A 958 54.29 33.83 -39.52
C LEU A 958 55.21 34.36 -38.42
N ALA A 959 55.13 33.82 -37.21
CA ALA A 959 56.02 34.22 -36.10
C ALA A 959 57.49 33.84 -36.35
N ILE A 960 57.75 32.68 -36.95
CA ILE A 960 59.10 32.27 -37.37
C ILE A 960 59.62 33.20 -38.46
N GLN A 961 58.83 33.48 -39.50
CA GLN A 961 59.20 34.39 -40.59
C GLN A 961 59.55 35.79 -40.06
N ALA A 962 58.71 36.36 -39.20
CA ALA A 962 58.98 37.68 -38.60
C ALA A 962 60.30 37.71 -37.80
N THR A 963 60.64 36.61 -37.13
CA THR A 963 61.90 36.48 -36.38
C THR A 963 63.11 36.40 -37.33
N VAL A 964 63.00 35.63 -38.41
CA VAL A 964 64.04 35.51 -39.46
C VAL A 964 64.26 36.84 -40.19
N ASP A 965 63.18 37.56 -40.52
CA ASP A 965 63.25 38.87 -41.17
C ASP A 965 63.94 39.91 -40.29
N THR A 966 63.64 39.90 -38.99
CA THR A 966 64.29 40.78 -38.01
C THR A 966 65.78 40.49 -37.91
N ALA A 967 66.17 39.22 -37.78
CA ALA A 967 67.58 38.82 -37.71
C ALA A 967 68.36 39.18 -38.99
N THR A 968 67.74 39.06 -40.16
CA THR A 968 68.33 39.45 -41.45
C THR A 968 68.52 40.97 -41.55
N ALA A 969 67.56 41.75 -41.04
CA ALA A 969 67.65 43.21 -41.01
C ALA A 969 68.72 43.71 -40.02
N ASP A 970 68.90 43.04 -38.89
CA ASP A 970 69.95 43.34 -37.91
C ASP A 970 71.36 43.06 -38.46
N LEU A 971 71.53 41.95 -39.20
CA LEU A 971 72.80 41.65 -39.88
C LEU A 971 73.19 42.74 -40.89
N ARG A 972 72.25 43.19 -41.73
CA ARG A 972 72.51 44.28 -42.69
C ARG A 972 72.94 45.58 -42.00
N ARG A 973 72.33 45.90 -40.86
CA ARG A 973 72.71 47.08 -40.06
C ARG A 973 74.13 46.94 -39.51
N ALA A 974 74.46 45.80 -38.90
CA ALA A 974 75.80 45.55 -38.37
C ALA A 974 76.89 45.57 -39.44
N GLU A 975 76.61 45.07 -40.66
CA GLU A 975 77.55 45.14 -41.79
C GLU A 975 77.81 46.58 -42.24
N MET A 976 76.79 47.43 -42.29
CA MET A 976 76.94 48.86 -42.59
C MET A 976 77.76 49.59 -41.52
N ASP A 977 77.55 49.28 -40.23
CA ASP A 977 78.28 49.92 -39.13
C ASP A 977 79.78 49.58 -39.16
N VAL A 978 80.13 48.32 -39.45
CA VAL A 978 81.53 47.90 -39.64
C VAL A 978 82.16 48.62 -40.83
N GLN A 979 81.44 48.74 -41.96
CA GLN A 979 81.93 49.44 -43.14
C GLN A 979 82.20 50.94 -42.86
N ASN A 980 81.30 51.59 -42.12
CA ASN A 980 81.46 52.99 -41.73
C ASN A 980 82.67 53.20 -40.80
N ALA A 981 82.87 52.31 -39.82
CA ALA A 981 84.03 52.34 -38.93
C ALA A 981 85.36 52.12 -39.70
N GLN A 982 85.37 51.19 -40.67
CA GLN A 982 86.54 50.94 -41.52
C GLN A 982 86.89 52.17 -42.38
N ASN A 983 85.88 52.82 -42.96
CA ASN A 983 86.06 54.06 -43.72
C ASN A 983 86.67 55.16 -42.85
N ARG A 984 86.27 55.26 -41.58
CA ARG A 984 86.81 56.23 -40.62
C ARG A 984 88.28 55.98 -40.29
N VAL A 985 88.68 54.72 -40.08
CA VAL A 985 90.09 54.34 -39.88
C VAL A 985 90.92 54.69 -41.12
N ASN A 986 90.41 54.41 -42.32
CA ASN A 986 91.09 54.72 -43.57
C ASN A 986 91.30 56.24 -43.76
N GLN A 987 90.28 57.07 -43.48
CA GLN A 987 90.39 58.52 -43.51
C GLN A 987 91.47 59.04 -42.56
N LEU A 988 91.51 58.52 -41.32
CA LEU A 988 92.52 58.91 -40.33
C LEU A 988 93.93 58.50 -40.78
N ASN A 989 94.10 57.31 -41.39
CA ASN A 989 95.38 56.90 -41.96
C ASN A 989 95.88 57.82 -43.10
N THR A 990 94.97 58.29 -43.95
CA THR A 990 95.29 59.27 -45.00
C THR A 990 95.71 60.60 -44.37
N GLN A 991 94.97 61.09 -43.37
CA GLN A 991 95.30 62.32 -42.65
C GLN A 991 96.65 62.23 -41.92
N ILE A 992 96.95 61.10 -41.26
CA ILE A 992 98.24 60.84 -40.60
C ILE A 992 99.38 60.91 -41.62
N THR A 993 99.23 60.24 -42.77
CA THR A 993 100.27 60.23 -43.82
C THR A 993 100.50 61.61 -44.41
N ALA A 994 99.43 62.37 -44.68
CA ALA A 994 99.53 63.74 -45.16
C ALA A 994 100.24 64.64 -44.13
N GLN A 995 99.86 64.53 -42.86
CA GLN A 995 100.44 65.33 -41.79
C GLN A 995 101.91 64.99 -41.54
N ARG A 996 102.29 63.70 -41.60
CA ARG A 996 103.70 63.25 -41.53
C ARG A 996 104.55 63.89 -42.63
N ASN A 997 104.03 64.00 -43.85
CA ASN A 997 104.75 64.61 -44.97
C ASN A 997 104.97 66.13 -44.77
N VAL A 998 103.98 66.84 -44.24
CA VAL A 998 104.10 68.27 -43.92
C VAL A 998 105.19 68.50 -42.85
N VAL A 999 105.13 67.73 -41.75
CA VAL A 999 106.13 67.82 -40.67
C VAL A 999 107.54 67.47 -41.18
N ALA A 1000 107.67 66.48 -42.08
CA ALA A 1000 108.95 66.11 -42.69
C ALA A 1000 109.54 67.23 -43.57
N GLN A 1001 108.70 67.93 -44.34
CA GLN A 1001 109.12 69.07 -45.18
C GLN A 1001 109.57 70.27 -44.35
N GLU A 1002 108.81 70.63 -43.30
CA GLU A 1002 109.16 71.72 -42.37
C GLU A 1002 110.54 71.48 -41.73
N ARG A 1003 110.82 70.22 -41.35
CA ARG A 1003 112.11 69.82 -40.76
C ARG A 1003 113.28 69.94 -41.74
N SER A 1004 113.11 69.48 -42.98
CA SER A 1004 114.14 69.57 -44.02
C SER A 1004 114.54 71.02 -44.32
N ALA A 1005 113.58 71.94 -44.32
CA ALA A 1005 113.81 73.36 -44.51
C ALA A 1005 114.60 74.00 -43.35
N ALA A 1006 114.32 73.60 -42.10
CA ALA A 1006 115.03 74.07 -40.92
C ALA A 1006 116.51 73.61 -40.91
N ASP A 1007 116.77 72.35 -41.26
CA ASP A 1007 118.14 71.81 -41.34
C ASP A 1007 118.98 72.51 -42.42
N SER A 1008 118.37 72.93 -43.53
CA SER A 1008 119.08 73.69 -44.57
C SER A 1008 119.53 75.06 -44.09
N ARG A 1009 118.66 75.81 -43.41
CA ARG A 1009 118.97 77.15 -42.87
C ARG A 1009 120.11 77.11 -41.85
N LEU A 1010 120.17 76.04 -41.05
CA LEU A 1010 121.25 75.83 -40.09
C LEU A 1010 122.62 75.61 -40.76
N ARG A 1011 122.65 74.91 -41.90
CA ARG A 1011 123.88 74.70 -42.70
C ARG A 1011 124.39 76.01 -43.30
N ASP A 1012 123.49 76.83 -43.85
CA ASP A 1012 123.86 78.10 -44.50
C ASP A 1012 124.46 79.11 -43.50
N ALA A 1013 123.89 79.20 -42.30
CA ALA A 1013 124.40 80.07 -41.23
C ALA A 1013 125.82 79.66 -40.75
N ARG A 1014 126.12 78.35 -40.69
CA ARG A 1014 127.48 77.86 -40.39
C ARG A 1014 128.49 78.25 -41.47
N ALA A 1015 128.09 78.20 -42.74
CA ALA A 1015 128.96 78.57 -43.84
C ALA A 1015 129.29 80.07 -43.85
N ALA A 1016 128.35 80.93 -43.44
CA ALA A 1016 128.56 82.38 -43.34
C ALA A 1016 129.62 82.75 -42.28
N VAL A 1017 129.55 82.17 -41.07
CA VAL A 1017 130.54 82.38 -39.99
C VAL A 1017 131.96 82.06 -40.45
N ASN A 1018 132.14 80.95 -41.16
CA ASN A 1018 133.46 80.52 -41.62
C ASN A 1018 134.07 81.49 -42.65
N ARG A 1019 133.25 82.10 -43.52
CA ARG A 1019 133.73 83.08 -44.52
C ARG A 1019 134.19 84.39 -43.87
N ASP A 1020 133.41 84.90 -42.92
CA ASP A 1020 133.73 86.17 -42.25
C ASP A 1020 135.00 86.04 -41.39
N GLN A 1021 135.23 84.88 -40.78
CA GLN A 1021 136.45 84.57 -40.03
C GLN A 1021 137.69 84.60 -40.93
N GLN A 1022 137.64 83.95 -42.10
CA GLN A 1022 138.75 83.94 -43.05
C GLN A 1022 139.11 85.33 -43.57
N ASN A 1023 138.09 86.17 -43.85
CA ASN A 1023 138.31 87.55 -44.28
C ASN A 1023 139.03 88.39 -43.21
N LEU A 1024 138.63 88.24 -41.94
CA LEU A 1024 139.27 88.93 -40.83
C LEU A 1024 140.75 88.55 -40.69
N ASP A 1025 141.07 87.26 -40.79
CA ASP A 1025 142.44 86.75 -40.67
C ASP A 1025 143.35 87.22 -41.82
N ASN A 1026 142.79 87.38 -43.03
CA ASN A 1026 143.53 87.94 -44.18
C ASN A 1026 143.91 89.41 -43.95
N ILE A 1027 142.95 90.24 -43.49
CA ILE A 1027 143.20 91.66 -43.25
C ILE A 1027 144.29 91.87 -42.18
N ARG A 1028 144.29 91.07 -41.10
CA ARG A 1028 145.32 91.14 -40.05
C ARG A 1028 146.72 90.83 -40.59
N ARG A 1029 146.84 89.81 -41.44
CA ARG A 1029 148.13 89.45 -42.06
C ARG A 1029 148.66 90.55 -42.99
N ASP A 1030 147.79 91.23 -43.71
CA ASP A 1030 148.18 92.32 -44.61
C ASP A 1030 148.68 93.55 -43.85
N ILE A 1031 148.03 93.91 -42.75
CA ILE A 1031 148.48 95.01 -41.87
C ILE A 1031 149.90 94.75 -41.35
N GLN A 1032 150.19 93.54 -40.89
CA GLN A 1032 151.53 93.18 -40.39
C GLN A 1032 152.61 93.25 -41.48
N ARG A 1033 152.31 92.76 -42.69
CA ARG A 1033 153.26 92.83 -43.81
C ARG A 1033 153.60 94.28 -44.15
N LEU A 1034 152.58 95.13 -44.32
CA LEU A 1034 152.77 96.54 -44.67
C LEU A 1034 153.55 97.32 -43.61
N GLN A 1035 153.38 97.02 -42.31
CA GLN A 1035 154.16 97.62 -41.22
C GLN A 1035 155.65 97.28 -41.30
N ASN A 1036 155.97 96.03 -41.62
CA ASN A 1036 157.36 95.58 -41.70
C ASN A 1036 158.09 96.21 -42.89
N ASP A 1037 157.41 96.32 -44.03
CA ASP A 1037 157.96 96.92 -45.25
C ASP A 1037 158.25 98.42 -45.06
N LEU A 1038 157.33 99.15 -44.43
CA LEU A 1038 157.49 100.58 -44.14
C LEU A 1038 158.72 100.87 -43.24
N ASN A 1039 158.95 100.03 -42.23
CA ASN A 1039 160.07 100.20 -41.30
C ASN A 1039 161.44 99.94 -41.96
N ARG A 1040 161.49 99.11 -43.00
CA ARG A 1040 162.74 98.87 -43.75
C ARG A 1040 163.21 100.11 -44.51
N GLU A 1041 162.31 100.76 -45.26
CA GLU A 1041 162.68 101.89 -46.12
C GLU A 1041 163.14 103.12 -45.33
N ARG A 1042 162.61 103.30 -44.11
CA ARG A 1042 162.88 104.47 -43.28
C ARG A 1042 164.31 104.54 -42.71
N ASN A 1043 165.04 103.42 -42.68
CA ASN A 1043 166.36 103.32 -42.05
C ASN A 1043 167.57 103.55 -42.99
N ASN A 1044 167.38 103.84 -44.29
CA ASN A 1044 168.45 104.06 -45.26
C ASN A 1044 168.73 105.58 -45.48
N GLN A 1045 169.76 106.16 -44.83
CA GLN A 1045 170.17 107.57 -44.98
C GLN A 1045 171.70 107.75 -45.13
N VAL A 1046 172.14 108.79 -45.85
CA VAL A 1046 173.58 109.13 -46.07
C VAL A 1046 173.92 110.48 -45.43
N CYS A 1047 175.07 110.56 -44.73
CA CYS A 1047 175.51 111.74 -43.97
C CYS A 1047 176.91 112.23 -44.38
N THR A 1048 177.11 113.54 -44.57
CA THR A 1048 178.41 114.14 -44.95
C THR A 1048 178.88 115.24 -43.98
N GLN A 1049 180.20 115.51 -43.91
CA GLN A 1049 180.87 116.31 -42.86
C GLN A 1049 181.49 117.60 -43.41
N ILE A 1050 181.32 118.74 -42.72
CA ILE A 1050 181.76 120.07 -43.18
C ILE A 1050 183.04 120.50 -42.43
N PRO A 1051 184.11 121.01 -43.11
CA PRO A 1051 185.40 121.32 -42.48
C PRO A 1051 185.31 122.43 -41.42
N PHE A 1052 186.05 122.27 -40.32
CA PHE A 1052 186.20 123.20 -39.18
C PHE A 1052 185.02 123.33 -38.19
N GLY A 1053 184.45 122.18 -37.77
CA GLY A 1053 183.90 122.07 -36.41
C GLY A 1053 182.39 122.26 -36.20
N GLY A 1054 181.53 121.97 -37.21
CA GLY A 1054 180.06 121.88 -37.05
C GLY A 1054 179.46 120.48 -37.25
N PRO A 1055 178.21 120.21 -36.77
CA PRO A 1055 177.56 118.89 -36.83
C PRO A 1055 177.17 118.41 -38.26
N ARG A 1056 177.15 117.08 -38.48
CA ARG A 1056 176.85 116.40 -39.77
C ARG A 1056 175.37 116.51 -40.18
N LEU A 1057 175.10 116.72 -41.48
CA LEU A 1057 173.76 116.74 -42.09
C LEU A 1057 173.49 115.39 -42.80
N CYS A 1058 172.29 114.80 -42.62
CA CYS A 1058 171.87 113.50 -43.18
C CYS A 1058 170.54 113.61 -43.96
N VAL A 1059 170.39 112.92 -45.09
CA VAL A 1059 169.16 112.91 -45.92
C VAL A 1059 168.81 111.48 -46.42
N PRO A 1060 167.53 111.05 -46.42
CA PRO A 1060 167.09 109.73 -46.89
C PRO A 1060 167.11 109.57 -48.41
N LEU A 1061 167.31 108.33 -48.88
CA LEU A 1061 167.57 108.01 -50.29
C LEU A 1061 166.32 107.97 -51.20
N ARG A 1062 165.11 107.70 -50.67
CA ARG A 1062 163.85 107.58 -51.45
C ARG A 1062 162.59 108.00 -50.66
N PRO A 1063 162.13 109.25 -50.75
CA PRO A 1063 160.97 109.74 -49.98
C PRO A 1063 159.60 109.21 -50.43
N ASP A 1064 159.46 108.87 -51.71
CA ASP A 1064 158.17 108.65 -52.37
C ASP A 1064 157.49 107.33 -51.97
N GLU A 1065 158.31 106.31 -51.66
CA GLU A 1065 157.86 104.94 -51.39
C GLU A 1065 157.29 104.77 -49.97
N ILE A 1066 157.76 105.59 -49.03
CA ILE A 1066 157.28 105.64 -47.64
C ILE A 1066 155.84 106.16 -47.57
N ILE A 1067 155.51 107.21 -48.33
CA ILE A 1067 154.17 107.80 -48.35
C ILE A 1067 153.12 106.81 -48.89
N ARG A 1068 153.48 106.02 -49.92
CA ARG A 1068 152.58 105.00 -50.49
C ARG A 1068 152.23 103.91 -49.47
N LEU A 1069 153.24 103.37 -48.78
CA LEU A 1069 153.06 102.30 -47.80
C LEU A 1069 152.29 102.75 -46.56
N GLU A 1070 152.49 103.99 -46.09
CA GLU A 1070 151.68 104.58 -45.01
C GLU A 1070 150.20 104.71 -45.39
N GLY A 1071 149.93 105.11 -46.64
CA GLY A 1071 148.56 105.21 -47.16
C GLY A 1071 147.82 103.86 -47.18
N GLU A 1072 148.47 102.81 -47.67
CA GLU A 1072 147.86 101.46 -47.74
C GLU A 1072 147.63 100.86 -46.35
N LEU A 1073 148.61 100.98 -45.45
CA LEU A 1073 148.50 100.47 -44.09
C LEU A 1073 147.34 101.10 -43.34
N ARG A 1074 147.19 102.43 -43.44
CA ARG A 1074 146.10 103.16 -42.77
C ARG A 1074 144.72 102.74 -43.29
N SER A 1075 144.60 102.43 -44.59
CA SER A 1075 143.35 101.91 -45.17
C SER A 1075 142.95 100.56 -44.58
N ARG A 1076 143.91 99.65 -44.38
CA ARG A 1076 143.65 98.30 -43.82
C ARG A 1076 143.38 98.35 -42.33
N GLN A 1077 144.08 99.21 -41.59
CA GLN A 1077 143.85 99.41 -40.16
C GLN A 1077 142.46 99.97 -39.85
N LEU A 1078 141.94 100.88 -40.69
CA LEU A 1078 140.56 101.38 -40.57
C LEU A 1078 139.50 100.32 -40.93
N GLY A 1079 139.83 99.32 -41.75
CA GLY A 1079 138.92 98.24 -42.16
C GLY A 1079 138.80 97.07 -41.18
N LEU A 1080 139.74 96.93 -40.24
CA LEU A 1080 139.78 95.80 -39.29
C LEU A 1080 138.57 95.74 -38.34
N PRO A 1081 138.11 96.84 -37.69
CA PRO A 1081 136.97 96.81 -36.77
C PRO A 1081 135.65 96.44 -37.44
N LEU A 1082 135.48 96.77 -38.72
CA LEU A 1082 134.30 96.45 -39.52
C LEU A 1082 134.20 94.94 -39.78
N ALA A 1083 135.32 94.28 -40.10
CA ALA A 1083 135.36 92.84 -40.28
C ALA A 1083 135.10 92.08 -38.97
N GLU A 1084 135.60 92.57 -37.84
CA GLU A 1084 135.32 91.97 -36.51
C GLU A 1084 133.85 92.05 -36.13
N THR A 1085 133.17 93.13 -36.53
CA THR A 1085 131.73 93.33 -36.27
C THR A 1085 130.87 92.40 -37.12
N ALA A 1086 131.22 92.21 -38.40
CA ALA A 1086 130.52 91.30 -39.30
C ALA A 1086 130.56 89.85 -38.80
N LEU A 1087 131.72 89.37 -38.36
CA LEU A 1087 131.88 88.02 -37.79
C LEU A 1087 131.00 87.80 -36.55
N ARG A 1088 130.93 88.78 -35.62
CA ARG A 1088 130.05 88.66 -34.43
C ARG A 1088 128.57 88.55 -34.82
N GLY A 1089 128.13 89.30 -35.84
CA GLY A 1089 126.76 89.21 -36.36
C GLY A 1089 126.42 87.83 -36.93
N SER A 1090 127.35 87.25 -37.69
CA SER A 1090 127.20 85.89 -38.22
C SER A 1090 127.20 84.82 -37.12
N GLN A 1091 128.03 84.96 -36.07
CA GLN A 1091 128.08 84.02 -34.95
C GLN A 1091 126.78 84.03 -34.11
N GLU A 1092 126.19 85.19 -33.88
CA GLU A 1092 124.94 85.30 -33.11
C GLU A 1092 123.73 84.74 -33.88
N THR A 1093 123.70 84.91 -35.21
CA THR A 1093 122.67 84.33 -36.08
C THR A 1093 122.69 82.79 -36.03
N LEU A 1094 123.88 82.18 -36.04
CA LEU A 1094 124.02 80.74 -35.91
C LEU A 1094 123.53 80.23 -34.53
N ARG A 1095 123.82 80.97 -33.46
CA ARG A 1095 123.40 80.62 -32.08
C ARG A 1095 121.87 80.60 -31.95
N LEU A 1096 121.19 81.61 -32.50
CA LEU A 1096 119.73 81.70 -32.48
C LEU A 1096 119.07 80.55 -33.27
N LEU A 1097 119.63 80.18 -34.43
CA LEU A 1097 119.14 79.05 -35.21
C LEU A 1097 119.39 77.70 -34.52
N GLN A 1098 120.50 77.54 -33.78
CA GLN A 1098 120.77 76.32 -33.01
C GLN A 1098 119.82 76.13 -31.84
N GLN A 1099 119.31 77.20 -31.22
CA GLN A 1099 118.32 77.13 -30.15
C GLN A 1099 116.90 76.75 -30.64
N GLY A 1100 116.61 76.89 -31.94
CA GLY A 1100 115.28 76.63 -32.52
C GLY A 1100 115.05 75.21 -33.07
N VAL A 1101 116.09 74.38 -33.20
CA VAL A 1101 115.96 73.03 -33.79
C VAL A 1101 115.95 71.98 -32.67
N ALA A 1102 114.77 71.67 -32.13
CA ALA A 1102 114.59 70.51 -31.25
C ALA A 1102 114.30 69.24 -32.08
N THR A 1103 115.19 68.26 -32.07
CA THR A 1103 115.05 67.01 -32.84
C THR A 1103 114.20 65.97 -32.11
N PHE A 1104 112.89 65.96 -32.36
CA PHE A 1104 112.00 64.84 -31.98
C PHE A 1104 111.68 63.93 -33.20
N PRO A 1105 111.25 62.67 -33.03
CA PRO A 1105 110.72 61.82 -34.11
C PRO A 1105 109.44 62.43 -34.72
N ILE A 1106 109.19 62.25 -36.02
CA ILE A 1106 108.01 62.83 -36.73
C ILE A 1106 106.68 62.41 -36.07
N ASP A 1107 106.60 61.19 -35.55
CA ASP A 1107 105.41 60.65 -34.89
C ASP A 1107 105.14 61.24 -33.50
N ALA A 1108 106.13 61.93 -32.91
CA ALA A 1108 105.99 62.61 -31.63
C ALA A 1108 105.52 64.07 -31.79
N ASP A 1109 105.35 64.58 -33.02
CA ASP A 1109 104.73 65.89 -33.26
C ASP A 1109 103.26 65.84 -32.75
N PRO A 1110 102.82 66.78 -31.91
CA PRO A 1110 101.46 66.77 -31.35
C PRO A 1110 100.35 66.65 -32.41
N ARG A 1111 100.58 67.17 -33.62
CA ARG A 1111 99.63 67.11 -34.75
C ARG A 1111 99.50 65.70 -35.33
N VAL A 1112 100.57 64.91 -35.30
CA VAL A 1112 100.58 63.51 -35.77
C VAL A 1112 100.17 62.57 -34.65
N ALA A 1113 100.65 62.79 -33.43
CA ALA A 1113 100.34 61.97 -32.26
C ALA A 1113 98.84 61.95 -31.94
N THR A 1114 98.16 63.10 -32.01
CA THR A 1114 96.70 63.20 -31.79
C THR A 1114 95.90 62.40 -32.82
N LEU A 1115 96.30 62.44 -34.10
CA LEU A 1115 95.67 61.64 -35.15
C LEU A 1115 95.95 60.15 -34.99
N LEU A 1116 97.16 59.77 -34.54
CA LEU A 1116 97.50 58.38 -34.21
C LEU A 1116 96.63 57.85 -33.07
N THR A 1117 96.43 58.61 -32.00
CA THR A 1117 95.52 58.24 -30.91
C THR A 1117 94.07 58.13 -31.38
N ALA A 1118 93.61 59.07 -32.22
CA ALA A 1118 92.27 59.01 -32.81
C ALA A 1118 92.09 57.77 -33.70
N ARG A 1119 93.12 57.38 -34.47
CA ARG A 1119 93.13 56.14 -35.24
C ARG A 1119 93.06 54.91 -34.34
N GLU A 1120 93.85 54.83 -33.28
CA GLU A 1120 93.80 53.69 -32.34
C GLU A 1120 92.41 53.54 -31.69
N SER A 1121 91.78 54.65 -31.31
CA SER A 1121 90.41 54.65 -30.79
C SER A 1121 89.38 54.19 -31.85
N ALA A 1122 89.50 54.67 -33.09
CA ALA A 1122 88.66 54.23 -34.20
C ALA A 1122 88.88 52.75 -34.54
N ASN A 1123 90.12 52.26 -34.45
CA ASN A 1123 90.47 50.87 -34.70
C ASN A 1123 89.92 49.93 -33.59
N GLY A 1124 89.97 50.37 -32.33
CA GLY A 1124 89.32 49.67 -31.23
C GLY A 1124 87.79 49.56 -31.42
N SER A 1125 87.16 50.63 -31.91
CA SER A 1125 85.73 50.63 -32.24
C SER A 1125 85.38 49.67 -33.39
N LEU A 1126 86.23 49.63 -34.42
CA LEU A 1126 86.09 48.70 -35.55
C LEU A 1126 86.18 47.24 -35.08
N ILE A 1127 87.17 46.90 -34.24
CA ILE A 1127 87.33 45.53 -33.71
C ILE A 1127 86.11 45.11 -32.87
N ALA A 1128 85.56 46.02 -32.07
CA ALA A 1128 84.35 45.75 -31.28
C ALA A 1128 83.14 45.47 -32.19
N LEU A 1129 82.93 46.29 -33.22
CA LEU A 1129 81.85 46.09 -34.19
C LEU A 1129 82.03 44.82 -35.02
N GLN A 1130 83.26 44.44 -35.37
CA GLN A 1130 83.56 43.18 -36.08
C GLN A 1130 83.19 41.96 -35.23
N ARG A 1131 83.46 41.97 -33.93
CA ARG A 1131 83.03 40.88 -33.01
C ARG A 1131 81.51 40.81 -32.86
N ILE A 1132 80.83 41.95 -32.81
CA ILE A 1132 79.36 42.02 -32.80
C ILE A 1132 78.80 41.43 -34.10
N LEU A 1133 79.37 41.79 -35.25
CA LEU A 1133 78.99 41.27 -36.55
C LEU A 1133 79.22 39.75 -36.65
N GLU A 1134 80.32 39.22 -36.10
CA GLU A 1134 80.55 37.76 -36.03
C GLU A 1134 79.50 37.05 -35.18
N GLY A 1135 79.10 37.63 -34.04
CA GLY A 1135 78.01 37.11 -33.21
C GLY A 1135 76.68 37.08 -33.98
N ILE A 1136 76.33 38.18 -34.67
CA ILE A 1136 75.10 38.27 -35.46
C ILE A 1136 75.15 37.32 -36.68
N ARG A 1137 76.31 37.14 -37.33
CA ARG A 1137 76.49 36.17 -38.42
C ARG A 1137 76.32 34.73 -37.97
N ALA A 1138 76.79 34.37 -36.77
CA ALA A 1138 76.56 33.04 -36.21
C ALA A 1138 75.07 32.78 -35.97
N THR A 1139 74.35 33.78 -35.42
CA THR A 1139 72.90 33.72 -35.22
C THR A 1139 72.12 33.62 -36.54
N VAL A 1140 72.45 34.44 -37.55
CA VAL A 1140 71.82 34.36 -38.88
C VAL A 1140 72.18 33.07 -39.61
N GLY A 1141 73.39 32.54 -39.43
CA GLY A 1141 73.81 31.24 -39.95
C GLY A 1141 72.95 30.09 -39.43
N ALA A 1142 72.53 30.14 -38.17
CA ALA A 1142 71.58 29.17 -37.60
C ALA A 1142 70.17 29.27 -38.22
N PHE A 1143 69.76 30.46 -38.67
CA PHE A 1143 68.49 30.69 -39.39
C PHE A 1143 68.57 30.48 -40.92
N GLY A 1144 69.78 30.29 -41.47
CA GLY A 1144 69.99 30.13 -42.91
C GLY A 1144 69.23 28.94 -43.50
N SER A 1145 69.18 27.83 -42.77
CA SER A 1145 68.42 26.63 -43.15
C SER A 1145 66.91 26.89 -43.23
N VAL A 1146 66.37 27.75 -42.35
CA VAL A 1146 64.96 28.14 -42.31
C VAL A 1146 64.62 29.06 -43.48
N SER A 1147 65.42 30.11 -43.70
CA SER A 1147 65.26 31.03 -44.84
C SER A 1147 65.35 30.29 -46.19
N ASP A 1148 66.33 29.40 -46.35
CA ASP A 1148 66.50 28.62 -47.59
C ASP A 1148 65.34 27.66 -47.82
N PHE A 1149 64.83 27.03 -46.76
CA PHE A 1149 63.66 26.16 -46.86
C PHE A 1149 62.41 26.94 -47.27
N ILE A 1150 62.13 28.09 -46.63
CA ILE A 1150 60.98 28.94 -46.96
C ILE A 1150 61.07 29.43 -48.41
N ARG A 1151 62.28 29.80 -48.88
CA ARG A 1151 62.50 30.24 -50.27
C ARG A 1151 62.24 29.12 -51.29
N ARG A 1152 62.60 27.87 -50.96
CA ARG A 1152 62.47 26.72 -51.88
C ARG A 1152 61.07 26.11 -51.88
N ASN A 1153 60.43 26.02 -50.72
CA ASN A 1153 59.19 25.25 -50.54
C ASN A 1153 57.98 26.12 -50.17
N GLY A 1154 58.18 27.42 -49.89
CA GLY A 1154 57.14 28.37 -49.48
C GLY A 1154 56.80 28.28 -47.99
N LEU A 1155 56.29 29.39 -47.42
CA LEU A 1155 56.02 29.53 -45.98
C LEU A 1155 55.04 28.47 -45.44
N ASN A 1156 54.04 28.08 -46.24
CA ASN A 1156 53.03 27.11 -45.82
C ASN A 1156 53.55 25.67 -45.69
N SER A 1157 54.75 25.38 -46.21
CA SER A 1157 55.40 24.06 -46.08
C SER A 1157 56.37 23.98 -44.89
N LEU A 1158 56.62 25.10 -44.21
CA LEU A 1158 57.59 25.20 -43.13
C LEU A 1158 57.19 24.34 -41.92
N LEU A 1159 55.90 24.35 -41.61
CA LEU A 1159 55.31 23.67 -40.48
C LEU A 1159 54.05 22.91 -40.90
N ASP A 1160 53.99 21.65 -40.54
CA ASP A 1160 52.83 20.79 -40.79
C ASP A 1160 52.50 19.99 -39.53
N VAL A 1161 51.56 20.50 -38.74
CA VAL A 1161 51.01 19.80 -37.57
C VAL A 1161 50.17 18.60 -38.01
N ARG A 1162 50.59 17.40 -37.58
CA ARG A 1162 49.97 16.12 -37.91
C ARG A 1162 48.95 15.67 -36.88
N SER A 1163 49.23 15.94 -35.61
CA SER A 1163 48.31 15.66 -34.52
C SER A 1163 48.57 16.61 -33.35
N ALA A 1164 47.51 16.92 -32.61
CA ALA A 1164 47.62 17.53 -31.30
C ALA A 1164 46.63 16.87 -30.36
N SER A 1165 47.11 16.43 -29.21
CA SER A 1165 46.28 15.81 -28.19
C SER A 1165 46.73 16.20 -26.80
N PHE A 1166 45.84 16.04 -25.83
CA PHE A 1166 46.17 16.18 -24.41
C PHE A 1166 45.48 15.10 -23.60
N ASP A 1167 46.01 14.85 -22.40
CA ASP A 1167 45.40 14.03 -21.36
C ASP A 1167 45.64 14.74 -20.03
N THR A 1168 44.57 15.17 -19.37
CA THR A 1168 44.65 15.99 -18.16
C THR A 1168 43.41 15.84 -17.27
N SER A 1169 43.43 16.45 -16.09
CA SER A 1169 42.25 16.50 -15.21
C SER A 1169 41.34 17.69 -15.55
N LEU A 1170 40.04 17.60 -15.26
CA LEU A 1170 39.12 18.74 -15.43
C LEU A 1170 39.58 19.99 -14.66
N ASN A 1171 40.12 19.81 -13.45
CA ASN A 1171 40.65 20.90 -12.63
C ASN A 1171 41.80 21.64 -13.33
N SER A 1172 42.69 20.90 -13.99
CA SER A 1172 43.81 21.47 -14.73
C SER A 1172 43.35 22.15 -16.02
N ALA A 1173 42.38 21.55 -16.72
CA ALA A 1173 41.89 22.08 -17.99
C ALA A 1173 41.03 23.34 -17.81
N ALA A 1174 40.24 23.45 -16.74
CA ALA A 1174 39.24 24.51 -16.58
C ALA A 1174 39.78 25.94 -16.66
N GLY A 1175 41.08 26.15 -16.34
CA GLY A 1175 41.74 27.45 -16.47
C GLY A 1175 42.09 27.87 -17.90
N GLY A 1176 41.85 27.02 -18.91
CA GLY A 1176 42.15 27.29 -20.32
C GLY A 1176 43.61 27.02 -20.73
N MET A 1177 44.51 26.77 -19.78
CA MET A 1177 45.89 26.37 -20.03
C MET A 1177 46.03 24.85 -20.04
N ILE A 1178 46.35 24.26 -21.19
CA ILE A 1178 46.47 22.80 -21.37
C ILE A 1178 47.82 22.47 -22.02
N SER A 1179 48.52 21.47 -21.48
CA SER A 1179 49.71 20.92 -22.14
C SER A 1179 49.29 20.05 -23.33
N LEU A 1180 49.46 20.57 -24.54
CA LEU A 1180 49.24 19.85 -25.79
C LEU A 1180 50.51 19.10 -26.20
N SER A 1181 50.40 17.80 -26.44
CA SER A 1181 51.40 17.03 -27.17
C SER A 1181 51.12 17.17 -28.67
N VAL A 1182 52.01 17.85 -29.39
CA VAL A 1182 51.88 18.17 -30.80
C VAL A 1182 52.93 17.39 -31.60
N SER A 1183 52.47 16.58 -32.55
CA SER A 1183 53.33 15.95 -33.56
C SER A 1183 53.28 16.77 -34.84
N LEU A 1184 54.44 17.14 -35.37
CA LEU A 1184 54.55 18.05 -36.50
C LEU A 1184 55.76 17.73 -37.37
N MET A 1185 55.72 18.15 -38.63
CA MET A 1185 56.92 18.27 -39.45
C MET A 1185 57.38 19.72 -39.48
N TYR A 1186 58.66 19.94 -39.16
CA TYR A 1186 59.32 21.24 -39.27
C TYR A 1186 60.57 21.07 -40.14
N LEU A 1187 60.70 21.86 -41.21
CA LEU A 1187 61.78 21.69 -42.21
C LEU A 1187 61.85 20.26 -42.78
N ASN A 1188 60.70 19.61 -43.02
CA ASN A 1188 60.58 18.20 -43.41
C ASN A 1188 61.18 17.18 -42.41
N GLN A 1189 61.39 17.58 -41.15
CA GLN A 1189 61.82 16.68 -40.08
C GLN A 1189 60.70 16.51 -39.06
N SER A 1190 60.40 15.27 -38.70
CA SER A 1190 59.40 14.96 -37.68
C SER A 1190 59.88 15.43 -36.30
N ARG A 1191 59.00 16.11 -35.55
CA ARG A 1191 59.22 16.52 -34.16
C ARG A 1191 57.96 16.32 -33.34
N ASN A 1192 58.16 15.97 -32.07
CA ASN A 1192 57.12 15.94 -31.06
C ASN A 1192 57.44 17.00 -30.01
N VAL A 1193 56.50 17.89 -29.74
CA VAL A 1193 56.67 19.03 -28.82
C VAL A 1193 55.53 19.04 -27.83
N ASN A 1194 55.83 19.23 -26.55
CA ASN A 1194 54.83 19.53 -25.54
C ASN A 1194 54.73 21.05 -25.39
N LEU A 1195 53.54 21.59 -25.67
CA LEU A 1195 53.25 23.02 -25.67
C LEU A 1195 52.20 23.33 -24.61
N ALA A 1196 52.50 24.22 -23.68
CA ALA A 1196 51.48 24.84 -22.84
C ALA A 1196 50.63 25.78 -23.71
N PHE A 1197 49.43 25.32 -24.05
CA PHE A 1197 48.52 26.03 -24.93
C PHE A 1197 47.44 26.74 -24.12
N ASP A 1198 47.38 28.06 -24.25
CA ASP A 1198 46.37 28.92 -23.67
C ASP A 1198 45.22 29.06 -24.66
N PHE A 1199 44.12 28.37 -24.41
CA PHE A 1199 42.91 28.49 -25.23
C PHE A 1199 42.24 29.86 -25.12
N ASN A 1200 42.51 30.63 -24.06
CA ASN A 1200 42.03 32.01 -23.92
C ASN A 1200 42.91 32.99 -24.70
N ASN A 1201 44.17 32.63 -24.99
CA ASN A 1201 45.08 33.42 -25.83
C ASN A 1201 45.90 32.55 -26.82
N PRO A 1202 45.24 31.97 -27.85
CA PRO A 1202 45.88 31.02 -28.77
C PRO A 1202 47.09 31.59 -29.52
N LEU A 1203 47.10 32.91 -29.76
CA LEU A 1203 48.18 33.59 -30.48
C LEU A 1203 49.50 33.56 -29.68
N ASN A 1204 49.44 33.76 -28.36
CA ASN A 1204 50.63 33.68 -27.52
C ASN A 1204 51.22 32.27 -27.52
N SER A 1205 50.38 31.23 -27.54
CA SER A 1205 50.86 29.84 -27.62
C SER A 1205 51.46 29.48 -28.98
N ALA A 1206 50.90 29.99 -30.09
CA ALA A 1206 51.52 29.82 -31.41
C ALA A 1206 52.92 30.48 -31.48
N ARG A 1207 53.08 31.67 -30.88
CA ARG A 1207 54.39 32.33 -30.75
C ARG A 1207 55.35 31.57 -29.84
N ALA A 1208 54.85 30.96 -28.76
CA ALA A 1208 55.67 30.11 -27.90
C ALA A 1208 56.16 28.86 -28.64
N LEU A 1209 55.31 28.25 -29.48
CA LEU A 1209 55.71 27.14 -30.36
C LEU A 1209 56.79 27.58 -31.35
N ALA A 1210 56.67 28.77 -31.93
CA ALA A 1210 57.69 29.31 -32.84
C ALA A 1210 59.07 29.40 -32.15
N ARG A 1211 59.10 29.89 -30.90
CA ARG A 1211 60.34 29.96 -30.10
C ARG A 1211 60.93 28.57 -29.80
N LEU A 1212 60.09 27.55 -29.58
CA LEU A 1212 60.54 26.17 -29.34
C LEU A 1212 61.14 25.51 -30.59
N LEU A 1213 60.71 25.93 -31.78
CA LEU A 1213 61.17 25.36 -33.05
C LEU A 1213 62.39 26.09 -33.64
N LEU A 1214 62.63 27.33 -33.24
CA LEU A 1214 63.82 28.07 -33.61
C LEU A 1214 65.05 27.55 -32.84
N PRO A 1215 66.24 27.50 -33.46
CA PRO A 1215 67.48 27.19 -32.76
C PRO A 1215 67.72 28.20 -31.62
N ALA A 1216 68.22 27.72 -30.48
CA ALA A 1216 68.42 28.49 -29.25
C ALA A 1216 69.46 29.60 -29.40
#